data_AF-A0A917S3P7-F1
#
_entry.id   AF-A0A917S3P7-F1
#
_cell.length_a   1.000
_cell.length_b   1.000
_cell.length_c   1.000
_cell.angle_alpha   90.00
_cell.angle_beta   90.00
_cell.angle_gamma   90.00
#
_symmetry.space_group_name_H-M   'P 1'
#
loop_
_entity.id
_entity.type
_entity.pdbx_description
1 polymer ?
#
loop_
_entity_poly.entity_id
_entity_poly.type
_entity_poly.pdbx_seq_one_letter_code
_entity_poly.pdbx_strand_id
1 'polypeptide(L)'
;MTARSDGPITFTGARMVLPDRLQQGWLTIDGDRIVALGPGTPPGPGGTHIDLGGRYLAPGLVDIHCHGADGAVVYSGSDDDLARVTTSHLRRGTTSMLASVATTPVDRMIDAASTIGSATRAGRLPNLAGVHLEGPFLSPVRRGAQLESALAAPDPSLTGRLLNAAGEIPIMMTIAPELEGAVMIIEQYASRCRFAIGHTDATFEQTMAAVGAGVRHVTHLFNGMIPLGHRSPGPITAALTDPRLSYELIADGHHIATPVLRLAAAVEGGRRAVLVTDASIAAGLGDGHYAFSGREVDVIDGVVRRSGTGSLSGSTVFLIDCVRTMITRVGVGVADGFRMASQTPAAAAGLADRGSLAVGNRADLLVLTEEFPCRKRIAVAYASRRAATPEVEPAARMPEPQPPRSAMSDQSGVSRRNLFQLVGLSSLGAVGVGALGSACAPATPKSAPGSHGAAAAGGEFHAGTLYLPPTQGNYNCAGQPFVKVPNAILFSGNYGDLVMLPSAFYHWKQQTWDLYLIDSYKLDDATKTYTVTIKSDLTWSDGKPITSQDYLTTFWCQWVLGSPLWEYIDKIAAPDDHTFTMSMNQPAPVVERYLLHSNIIPTSQYGDIAEQARKSAETGGASAKPSASLTNKLVGLQPDAYIASGPFNIDYKTLNNTQLTLVKNAKGYAADRVKFDKIVIYNGETPAVTPLMLSKTIDYATNGFPVASAKQFEAIGYEILKPPTYSGPALFMNYGAQPEFNDARVRQALNYVIDHDRNGDAALGSSGKATKYYTGFSDFLVDGWVDPAGKSKLNGYGHDPDKAAALLESAGWKRSGKKWRLPNGKPATYELLFPSDYADWSGAAKDLGEQFGGFGIPITLRGVVSTQQPTSIYKGQFQLAIQSWGNSAQPYPYFSFVAAFLNYNYTMAQSNGGKGMNYALKRTVSGFGTVDIQKLINATGSGIDQKVLIANTTKLAQIFNADLPIIPLFERLGNSPALNGVRVKNFPTNDDPLIQDSLYADNVVILSMLSGQLEPVAK
;
A
#
# COMPACT_ATOMS: atom_id res chain seq x y z
N MET A 1 9.75 -17.78 37.46
CA MET A 1 9.80 -18.30 38.85
C MET A 1 8.59 -19.19 39.06
N THR A 2 8.77 -20.45 39.46
CA THR A 2 7.71 -21.27 40.05
C THR A 2 7.84 -21.13 41.55
N ALA A 3 7.11 -20.18 42.14
CA ALA A 3 7.17 -19.99 43.58
C ALA A 3 6.35 -21.11 44.25
N ARG A 4 7.06 -22.06 44.87
CA ARG A 4 6.47 -23.07 45.74
C ARG A 4 6.40 -22.49 47.15
N SER A 5 5.21 -22.27 47.66
CA SER A 5 5.00 -22.13 49.11
C SER A 5 3.70 -22.83 49.47
N ASP A 6 3.69 -23.52 50.61
CA ASP A 6 2.50 -24.15 51.19
C ASP A 6 1.58 -23.12 51.87
N GLY A 7 1.63 -21.86 51.43
CA GLY A 7 0.88 -20.73 51.95
C GLY A 7 0.93 -19.50 51.02
N PRO A 8 0.20 -18.42 51.34
CA PRO A 8 0.03 -17.27 50.44
C PRO A 8 1.34 -16.58 50.05
N ILE A 9 1.42 -16.14 48.79
CA ILE A 9 2.54 -15.37 48.23
C ILE A 9 2.06 -13.95 47.92
N THR A 10 2.74 -12.96 48.47
CA THR A 10 2.45 -11.54 48.23
C THR A 10 3.54 -10.91 47.38
N PHE A 11 3.19 -10.48 46.17
CA PHE A 11 4.02 -9.64 45.32
C PHE A 11 3.89 -8.19 45.77
N THR A 12 5.01 -7.53 46.07
CA THR A 12 5.06 -6.14 46.56
C THR A 12 5.86 -5.26 45.61
N GLY A 13 5.76 -3.94 45.76
CA GLY A 13 6.51 -2.98 44.93
C GLY A 13 6.16 -3.07 43.43
N ALA A 14 4.92 -3.45 43.08
CA ALA A 14 4.54 -3.75 41.72
C ALA A 14 3.81 -2.57 41.04
N ARG A 15 4.14 -2.30 39.77
CA ARG A 15 3.27 -1.54 38.85
C ARG A 15 2.21 -2.47 38.28
N MET A 16 1.08 -2.59 38.97
CA MET A 16 -0.02 -3.46 38.55
C MET A 16 -0.73 -2.91 37.32
N VAL A 17 -0.90 -3.75 36.31
CA VAL A 17 -1.68 -3.44 35.11
C VAL A 17 -3.13 -3.87 35.33
N LEU A 18 -3.96 -2.91 35.75
CA LEU A 18 -5.39 -3.11 35.96
C LEU A 18 -6.17 -2.80 34.67
N PRO A 19 -7.43 -3.26 34.52
CA PRO A 19 -8.21 -3.11 33.29
C PRO A 19 -8.39 -1.70 32.72
N ASP A 20 -8.21 -0.67 33.54
CA ASP A 20 -8.45 0.74 33.25
C ASP A 20 -7.27 1.65 33.59
N ARG A 21 -6.23 1.15 34.29
CA ARG A 21 -5.14 1.99 34.81
C ARG A 21 -3.90 1.18 35.20
N LEU A 22 -2.80 1.91 35.38
CA LEU A 22 -1.62 1.42 36.10
C LEU A 22 -1.72 1.85 37.56
N GLN A 23 -1.40 0.95 38.50
CA GLN A 23 -1.44 1.24 39.93
C GLN A 23 -0.24 0.65 40.65
N GLN A 24 0.44 1.47 41.46
CA GLN A 24 1.45 0.95 42.39
C GLN A 24 0.77 0.21 43.54
N GLY A 25 1.24 -0.99 43.86
CA GLY A 25 0.67 -1.75 44.95
C GLY A 25 1.23 -3.15 45.11
N TRP A 26 0.39 -4.01 45.66
CA TRP A 26 0.69 -5.39 46.00
C TRP A 26 -0.45 -6.32 45.58
N LEU A 27 -0.12 -7.59 45.36
CA LEU A 27 -1.07 -8.65 44.99
C LEU A 27 -0.68 -9.94 45.72
N THR A 28 -1.66 -10.56 46.37
CA THR A 28 -1.51 -11.84 47.07
C THR A 28 -2.21 -12.95 46.30
N ILE A 29 -1.48 -14.04 46.09
CA ILE A 29 -2.01 -15.29 45.54
C ILE A 29 -2.02 -16.37 46.62
N ASP A 30 -3.01 -17.25 46.53
CA ASP A 30 -3.07 -18.51 47.27
C ASP A 30 -3.39 -19.63 46.29
N GLY A 31 -2.49 -20.61 46.19
CA GLY A 31 -2.53 -21.64 45.15
C GLY A 31 -2.56 -21.05 43.73
N ASP A 32 -3.64 -21.32 42.99
CA ASP A 32 -3.86 -20.84 41.62
C ASP A 32 -4.75 -19.60 41.54
N ARG A 33 -5.06 -18.93 42.67
CA ARG A 33 -6.01 -17.80 42.73
C ARG A 33 -5.40 -16.53 43.29
N ILE A 34 -5.88 -15.39 42.77
CA ILE A 34 -5.67 -14.07 43.37
C ILE A 34 -6.67 -13.93 44.52
N VAL A 35 -6.17 -13.75 45.74
CA VAL A 35 -7.03 -13.62 46.95
C VAL A 35 -7.15 -12.20 47.45
N ALA A 36 -6.16 -11.35 47.18
CA ALA A 36 -6.19 -9.94 47.55
C ALA A 36 -5.26 -9.11 46.66
N LEU A 37 -5.59 -7.83 46.49
CA LEU A 37 -4.71 -6.84 45.88
C LEU A 37 -5.11 -5.44 46.38
N GLY A 38 -4.15 -4.52 46.43
CA GLY A 38 -4.42 -3.17 46.92
C GLY A 38 -3.29 -2.18 46.64
N PRO A 39 -3.56 -0.87 46.77
CA PRO A 39 -2.51 0.14 46.76
C PRO A 39 -1.71 0.14 48.08
N GLY A 40 -0.55 0.80 48.08
CA GLY A 40 0.20 1.08 49.31
C GLY A 40 0.87 -0.14 49.93
N THR A 41 0.85 -0.24 51.26
CA THR A 41 1.50 -1.29 52.04
C THR A 41 0.61 -2.54 52.12
N PRO A 42 1.15 -3.76 51.92
CA PRO A 42 0.38 -4.99 52.06
C PRO A 42 -0.10 -5.22 53.51
N PRO A 43 -1.29 -5.82 53.71
CA PRO A 43 -1.82 -6.12 55.03
C PRO A 43 -1.06 -7.29 55.67
N GLY A 44 -0.23 -6.95 56.66
CA GLY A 44 0.40 -7.91 57.59
C GLY A 44 1.70 -8.58 57.09
N PRO A 45 2.56 -9.07 58.00
CA PRO A 45 3.83 -9.73 57.66
C PRO A 45 3.72 -11.25 57.41
N GLY A 46 2.52 -11.81 57.30
CA GLY A 46 2.30 -13.26 57.17
C GLY A 46 2.37 -13.74 55.71
N GLY A 47 3.17 -14.78 55.43
CA GLY A 47 3.31 -15.39 54.11
C GLY A 47 4.64 -15.08 53.42
N THR A 48 4.86 -15.59 52.20
CA THR A 48 6.08 -15.32 51.42
C THR A 48 5.93 -14.00 50.66
N HIS A 49 6.82 -13.04 50.90
CA HIS A 49 6.82 -11.76 50.18
C HIS A 49 7.89 -11.75 49.08
N ILE A 50 7.50 -11.36 47.87
CA ILE A 50 8.38 -11.18 46.73
C ILE A 50 8.31 -9.71 46.30
N ASP A 51 9.38 -8.96 46.53
CA ASP A 51 9.49 -7.58 46.04
C ASP A 51 9.83 -7.59 44.55
N LEU A 52 8.98 -6.94 43.75
CA LEU A 52 9.14 -6.80 42.32
C LEU A 52 10.01 -5.59 41.94
N GLY A 53 10.35 -4.71 42.87
CA GLY A 53 11.31 -3.61 42.67
C GLY A 53 10.84 -2.58 41.65
N GLY A 54 9.53 -2.29 41.58
CA GLY A 54 8.95 -1.37 40.61
C GLY A 54 8.70 -1.98 39.23
N ARG A 55 8.87 -3.29 39.04
CA ARG A 55 8.52 -3.99 37.80
C ARG A 55 7.01 -4.01 37.55
N TYR A 56 6.62 -4.21 36.29
CA TYR A 56 5.21 -4.39 35.95
C TYR A 56 4.73 -5.78 36.37
N LEU A 57 3.55 -5.82 36.97
CA LEU A 57 2.78 -7.03 37.19
C LEU A 57 1.53 -6.96 36.33
N ALA A 58 1.45 -7.80 35.29
CA ALA A 58 0.37 -7.80 34.31
C ALA A 58 -0.42 -9.12 34.35
N PRO A 59 -1.68 -9.14 33.90
CA PRO A 59 -2.40 -10.39 33.68
C PRO A 59 -1.70 -11.20 32.57
N GLY A 60 -1.79 -12.52 32.66
CA GLY A 60 -1.33 -13.44 31.64
C GLY A 60 -2.00 -13.21 30.29
N LEU A 61 -1.26 -13.44 29.19
CA LEU A 61 -1.79 -13.22 27.83
C LEU A 61 -2.68 -14.39 27.41
N VAL A 62 -3.71 -14.08 26.64
CA VAL A 62 -4.70 -15.03 26.12
C VAL A 62 -4.72 -14.94 24.60
N ASP A 63 -4.18 -15.97 23.94
CA ASP A 63 -4.09 -16.01 22.47
C ASP A 63 -5.15 -16.95 21.89
N ILE A 64 -6.17 -16.39 21.24
CA ILE A 64 -7.31 -17.16 20.74
C ILE A 64 -7.15 -17.58 19.27
N HIS A 65 -6.08 -17.15 18.60
CA HIS A 65 -5.82 -17.48 17.21
C HIS A 65 -4.31 -17.67 16.95
N CYS A 66 -3.87 -18.93 16.94
CA CYS A 66 -2.47 -19.34 16.76
C CYS A 66 -2.36 -20.78 16.22
N HIS A 67 -1.61 -20.97 15.15
CA HIS A 67 -1.54 -22.25 14.42
C HIS A 67 -0.31 -23.09 14.75
N GLY A 68 0.80 -22.44 15.09
CA GLY A 68 2.07 -23.12 15.30
C GLY A 68 3.11 -22.22 15.96
N ALA A 69 4.21 -22.85 16.35
CA ALA A 69 5.41 -22.20 16.86
C ALA A 69 6.53 -23.23 16.95
N ASP A 70 7.76 -22.75 16.87
CA ASP A 70 8.97 -23.55 17.02
C ASP A 70 8.88 -24.81 16.13
N GLY A 71 8.61 -24.67 14.84
CA GLY A 71 8.68 -25.81 13.90
C GLY A 71 7.57 -26.86 14.04
N ALA A 72 6.56 -26.62 14.87
CA ALA A 72 5.40 -27.50 15.06
C ALA A 72 4.09 -26.73 14.78
N VAL A 73 3.03 -27.49 14.47
CA VAL A 73 1.67 -26.97 14.26
C VAL A 73 0.66 -27.76 15.08
N VAL A 74 -0.39 -27.10 15.55
CA VAL A 74 -1.38 -27.71 16.47
C VAL A 74 -2.31 -28.73 15.80
N TYR A 75 -2.32 -28.75 14.46
CA TYR A 75 -3.19 -29.61 13.65
C TYR A 75 -2.44 -30.75 12.96
N SER A 76 -1.23 -31.10 13.42
CA SER A 76 -0.52 -32.30 12.95
C SER A 76 -1.15 -33.61 13.47
N GLY A 77 -1.96 -33.52 14.54
CA GLY A 77 -2.52 -34.67 15.27
C GLY A 77 -1.57 -35.23 16.33
N SER A 78 -0.35 -34.71 16.45
CA SER A 78 0.66 -35.16 17.42
C SER A 78 0.54 -34.44 18.77
N ASP A 79 0.50 -35.22 19.85
CA ASP A 79 0.57 -34.70 21.23
C ASP A 79 1.89 -33.95 21.49
N ASP A 80 3.00 -34.42 20.90
CA ASP A 80 4.32 -33.79 21.06
C ASP A 80 4.41 -32.44 20.36
N ASP A 81 3.86 -32.32 19.16
CA ASP A 81 3.79 -31.04 18.44
C ASP A 81 2.90 -30.04 19.20
N LEU A 82 1.75 -30.50 19.68
CA LEU A 82 0.86 -29.68 20.51
C LEU A 82 1.56 -29.21 21.80
N ALA A 83 2.31 -30.09 22.47
CA ALA A 83 3.10 -29.75 23.64
C ALA A 83 4.21 -28.74 23.31
N ARG A 84 4.88 -28.88 22.17
CA ARG A 84 5.94 -27.97 21.71
C ARG A 84 5.39 -26.57 21.43
N VAL A 85 4.30 -26.47 20.68
CA VAL A 85 3.65 -25.17 20.37
C VAL A 85 3.19 -24.48 21.65
N THR A 86 2.42 -25.18 22.50
CA THR A 86 1.88 -24.62 23.75
C THR A 86 2.99 -24.16 24.69
N THR A 87 4.06 -24.94 24.84
CA THR A 87 5.25 -24.58 25.64
C THR A 87 5.97 -23.35 25.08
N SER A 88 6.11 -23.26 23.75
CA SER A 88 6.74 -22.12 23.08
C SER A 88 5.99 -20.81 23.36
N HIS A 89 4.65 -20.84 23.28
CA HIS A 89 3.79 -19.71 23.62
C HIS A 89 3.82 -19.37 25.12
N LEU A 90 3.81 -20.39 26.00
CA LEU A 90 3.87 -20.21 27.46
C LEU A 90 5.13 -19.49 27.91
N ARG A 91 6.30 -19.89 27.38
CA ARG A 91 7.61 -19.27 27.68
C ARG A 91 7.65 -17.79 27.35
N ARG A 92 6.74 -17.31 26.51
CA ARG A 92 6.65 -15.92 26.03
C ARG A 92 5.43 -15.18 26.57
N GLY A 93 4.77 -15.75 27.57
CA GLY A 93 3.75 -15.09 28.39
C GLY A 93 2.30 -15.44 28.03
N THR A 94 2.07 -16.34 27.08
CA THR A 94 0.73 -16.83 26.74
C THR A 94 0.31 -17.91 27.73
N THR A 95 -0.40 -17.51 28.78
CA THR A 95 -0.85 -18.38 29.87
C THR A 95 -2.17 -19.08 29.56
N SER A 96 -2.85 -18.68 28.48
CA SER A 96 -4.04 -19.37 27.96
C SER A 96 -4.09 -19.23 26.44
N MET A 97 -4.48 -20.28 25.74
CA MET A 97 -4.62 -20.24 24.29
C MET A 97 -5.76 -21.13 23.78
N LEU A 98 -6.37 -20.73 22.67
CA LEU A 98 -7.16 -21.62 21.81
C LEU A 98 -6.28 -22.05 20.63
N ALA A 99 -5.97 -23.34 20.57
CA ALA A 99 -5.16 -23.88 19.48
C ALA A 99 -5.95 -23.83 18.16
N SER A 100 -5.41 -23.16 17.13
CA SER A 100 -6.12 -22.91 15.87
C SER A 100 -5.84 -23.98 14.81
N VAL A 101 -6.84 -24.80 14.54
CA VAL A 101 -6.85 -25.80 13.48
C VAL A 101 -7.18 -25.11 12.16
N ALA A 102 -6.20 -25.06 11.24
CA ALA A 102 -6.41 -24.55 9.88
C ALA A 102 -7.36 -25.45 9.09
N THR A 103 -7.99 -24.92 8.04
CA THR A 103 -8.82 -25.71 7.13
C THR A 103 -7.95 -26.70 6.34
N THR A 104 -8.06 -27.95 6.76
CA THR A 104 -7.39 -29.14 6.21
C THR A 104 -8.45 -30.21 5.92
N PRO A 105 -8.13 -31.33 5.25
CA PRO A 105 -9.12 -32.39 5.01
C PRO A 105 -9.86 -32.76 6.31
N VAL A 106 -11.18 -32.88 6.23
CA VAL A 106 -12.11 -32.98 7.38
C VAL A 106 -11.64 -33.95 8.47
N ASP A 107 -11.15 -35.13 8.09
CA ASP A 107 -10.69 -36.13 9.06
C ASP A 107 -9.52 -35.63 9.90
N ARG A 108 -8.58 -34.87 9.31
CA ARG A 108 -7.48 -34.24 10.06
C ARG A 108 -7.97 -33.15 11.01
N MET A 109 -8.99 -32.38 10.63
CA MET A 109 -9.57 -31.38 11.52
C MET A 109 -10.25 -32.04 12.73
N ILE A 110 -10.93 -33.17 12.51
CA ILE A 110 -11.55 -33.98 13.57
C ILE A 110 -10.47 -34.57 14.49
N ASP A 111 -9.41 -35.16 13.94
CA ASP A 111 -8.30 -35.72 14.71
C ASP A 111 -7.62 -34.65 15.56
N ALA A 112 -7.29 -33.49 14.97
CA ALA A 112 -6.70 -32.36 15.68
C ALA A 112 -7.62 -31.85 16.80
N ALA A 113 -8.92 -31.68 16.52
CA ALA A 113 -9.90 -31.27 17.53
C ALA A 113 -9.97 -32.29 18.69
N SER A 114 -9.93 -33.59 18.39
CA SER A 114 -9.90 -34.67 19.39
C SER A 114 -8.65 -34.62 20.26
N THR A 115 -7.46 -34.51 19.65
CA THR A 115 -6.18 -34.39 20.36
C THR A 115 -6.16 -33.18 21.29
N ILE A 116 -6.55 -32.00 20.77
CA ILE A 116 -6.62 -30.75 21.55
C ILE A 116 -7.64 -30.88 22.69
N GLY A 117 -8.83 -31.44 22.41
CA GLY A 117 -9.88 -31.68 23.39
C GLY A 117 -9.44 -32.59 24.53
N SER A 118 -8.80 -33.70 24.20
CA SER A 118 -8.27 -34.67 25.15
C SER A 118 -7.18 -34.05 26.04
N ALA A 119 -6.20 -33.37 25.43
CA ALA A 119 -5.10 -32.72 26.16
C ALA A 119 -5.61 -31.62 27.11
N THR A 120 -6.61 -30.84 26.67
CA THR A 120 -7.24 -29.78 27.47
C THR A 120 -7.95 -30.35 28.69
N ARG A 121 -8.83 -31.35 28.51
CA ARG A 121 -9.57 -31.98 29.63
C ARG A 121 -8.66 -32.69 30.63
N ALA A 122 -7.60 -33.32 30.12
CA ALA A 122 -6.61 -33.99 30.96
C ALA A 122 -5.70 -33.00 31.73
N GLY A 123 -5.72 -31.70 31.39
CA GLY A 123 -4.89 -30.69 32.02
C GLY A 123 -3.38 -30.91 31.81
N ARG A 124 -2.99 -31.63 30.74
CA ARG A 124 -1.58 -31.99 30.47
C ARG A 124 -0.75 -30.77 30.07
N LEU A 125 -1.39 -29.80 29.42
CA LEU A 125 -0.74 -28.60 28.89
C LEU A 125 -1.33 -27.39 29.60
N PRO A 126 -0.55 -26.70 30.46
CA PRO A 126 -1.09 -25.76 31.43
C PRO A 126 -1.76 -24.51 30.84
N ASN A 127 -1.38 -24.11 29.63
CA ASN A 127 -1.92 -22.95 28.93
C ASN A 127 -2.88 -23.31 27.79
N LEU A 128 -3.16 -24.59 27.53
CA LEU A 128 -4.16 -24.97 26.52
C LEU A 128 -5.56 -24.85 27.15
N ALA A 129 -6.35 -23.91 26.63
CA ALA A 129 -7.68 -23.63 27.17
C ALA A 129 -8.81 -24.13 26.26
N GLY A 130 -8.54 -24.40 24.99
CA GLY A 130 -9.53 -24.93 24.06
C GLY A 130 -9.04 -24.92 22.61
N VAL A 131 -9.98 -24.93 21.67
CA VAL A 131 -9.72 -25.02 20.23
C VAL A 131 -10.40 -23.90 19.46
N HIS A 132 -9.71 -23.37 18.46
CA HIS A 132 -10.27 -22.55 17.41
C HIS A 132 -10.25 -23.35 16.10
N LEU A 133 -11.40 -23.49 15.45
CA LEU A 133 -11.53 -24.12 14.14
C LEU A 133 -11.64 -23.02 13.10
N GLU A 134 -10.57 -22.78 12.33
CA GLU A 134 -10.58 -21.76 11.29
C GLU A 134 -11.16 -22.35 10.00
N GLY A 135 -12.49 -22.53 9.98
CA GLY A 135 -13.25 -23.19 8.91
C GLY A 135 -13.88 -24.52 9.33
N PRO A 136 -14.28 -25.40 8.38
CA PRO A 136 -13.98 -25.36 6.94
C PRO A 136 -14.95 -24.51 6.09
N PHE A 137 -15.92 -23.85 6.71
CA PHE A 137 -17.00 -23.12 6.05
C PHE A 137 -16.59 -21.69 5.67
N LEU A 138 -15.58 -21.57 4.81
CA LEU A 138 -14.97 -20.30 4.42
C LEU A 138 -15.25 -19.98 2.94
N SER A 139 -15.28 -18.69 2.60
CA SER A 139 -15.52 -18.23 1.23
C SER A 139 -14.39 -18.65 0.28
N PRO A 140 -14.67 -19.34 -0.84
CA PRO A 140 -13.64 -19.76 -1.79
C PRO A 140 -12.82 -18.60 -2.37
N VAL A 141 -13.41 -17.42 -2.49
CA VAL A 141 -12.79 -16.19 -3.03
C VAL A 141 -12.03 -15.39 -1.97
N ARG A 142 -12.22 -15.68 -0.67
CA ARG A 142 -11.53 -15.04 0.46
C ARG A 142 -10.74 -16.00 1.36
N ARG A 143 -10.47 -17.21 0.88
CA ARG A 143 -9.81 -18.31 1.61
C ARG A 143 -8.41 -18.03 2.17
N GLY A 144 -7.71 -16.99 1.74
CA GLY A 144 -6.34 -16.70 2.19
C GLY A 144 -5.38 -17.90 2.05
N ALA A 145 -4.70 -18.26 3.14
CA ALA A 145 -3.75 -19.37 3.20
C ALA A 145 -4.40 -20.77 3.23
N GLN A 146 -5.72 -20.85 3.42
CA GLN A 146 -6.47 -22.11 3.61
C GLN A 146 -6.52 -22.98 2.34
N LEU A 147 -6.55 -24.31 2.52
CA LEU A 147 -6.52 -25.28 1.42
C LEU A 147 -7.88 -25.31 0.68
N GLU A 148 -7.88 -24.95 -0.60
CA GLU A 148 -9.09 -24.85 -1.42
C GLU A 148 -9.88 -26.16 -1.50
N SER A 149 -9.18 -27.29 -1.65
CA SER A 149 -9.81 -28.62 -1.72
C SER A 149 -10.38 -29.11 -0.38
N ALA A 150 -10.11 -28.40 0.72
CA ALA A 150 -10.62 -28.72 2.06
C ALA A 150 -11.76 -27.80 2.51
N LEU A 151 -12.11 -26.78 1.73
CA LEU A 151 -13.29 -25.97 2.00
C LEU A 151 -14.56 -26.82 1.86
N ALA A 152 -15.51 -26.61 2.77
CA ALA A 152 -16.80 -27.28 2.74
C ALA A 152 -17.94 -26.26 2.72
N ALA A 153 -19.06 -26.64 2.10
CA ALA A 153 -20.30 -25.89 2.32
C ALA A 153 -20.75 -26.06 3.78
N PRO A 154 -21.40 -25.04 4.39
CA PRO A 154 -21.99 -25.15 5.72
C PRO A 154 -22.84 -26.42 5.86
N ASP A 155 -22.41 -27.32 6.75
CA ASP A 155 -23.09 -28.59 7.01
C ASP A 155 -23.28 -28.83 8.54
N PRO A 156 -24.52 -28.94 9.04
CA PRO A 156 -24.79 -29.17 10.46
C PRO A 156 -24.20 -30.48 11.00
N SER A 157 -24.17 -31.54 10.20
CA SER A 157 -23.65 -32.86 10.63
C SER A 157 -22.14 -32.79 10.86
N LEU A 158 -21.41 -32.21 9.91
CA LEU A 158 -19.98 -31.94 10.01
C LEU A 158 -19.66 -31.00 11.18
N THR A 159 -20.46 -29.94 11.35
CA THR A 159 -20.33 -29.05 12.53
C THR A 159 -20.44 -29.84 13.82
N GLY A 160 -21.48 -30.66 13.96
CA GLY A 160 -21.66 -31.52 15.13
C GLY A 160 -20.49 -32.47 15.36
N ARG A 161 -19.94 -33.09 14.30
CA ARG A 161 -18.76 -33.98 14.40
C ARG A 161 -17.53 -33.24 14.91
N LEU A 162 -17.22 -32.07 14.37
CA LEU A 162 -16.08 -31.25 14.79
C LEU A 162 -16.20 -30.83 16.26
N LEU A 163 -17.38 -30.34 16.68
CA LEU A 163 -17.63 -29.93 18.07
C LEU A 163 -17.59 -31.13 19.04
N ASN A 164 -18.12 -32.29 18.63
CA ASN A 164 -18.07 -33.50 19.44
C ASN A 164 -16.63 -34.03 19.60
N ALA A 165 -15.81 -33.94 18.55
CA ALA A 165 -14.41 -34.33 18.61
C ALA A 165 -13.64 -33.48 19.64
N ALA A 166 -13.83 -32.16 19.60
CA ALA A 166 -13.29 -31.25 20.61
C ALA A 166 -13.81 -31.56 22.03
N GLY A 167 -15.09 -31.92 22.17
CA GLY A 167 -15.75 -32.23 23.44
C GLY A 167 -16.12 -30.99 24.25
N GLU A 168 -16.38 -31.14 25.56
CA GLU A 168 -16.82 -30.04 26.42
C GLU A 168 -15.66 -29.14 26.86
N ILE A 169 -15.14 -28.37 25.92
CA ILE A 169 -14.12 -27.33 26.11
C ILE A 169 -14.59 -26.03 25.45
N PRO A 170 -13.94 -24.89 25.73
CA PRO A 170 -14.09 -23.70 24.91
C PRO A 170 -13.78 -23.97 23.42
N ILE A 171 -14.75 -23.72 22.55
CA ILE A 171 -14.63 -23.90 21.10
C ILE A 171 -15.03 -22.59 20.39
N MET A 172 -14.15 -22.13 19.51
CA MET A 172 -14.43 -21.06 18.55
C MET A 172 -14.42 -21.62 17.13
N MET A 173 -15.28 -21.13 16.23
CA MET A 173 -15.29 -21.52 14.82
C MET A 173 -15.44 -20.30 13.90
N THR A 174 -14.52 -20.15 12.95
CA THR A 174 -14.60 -19.14 11.90
C THR A 174 -15.50 -19.63 10.76
N ILE A 175 -16.46 -18.80 10.34
CA ILE A 175 -17.44 -19.10 9.30
C ILE A 175 -17.71 -17.87 8.41
N ALA A 176 -17.86 -18.11 7.11
CA ALA A 176 -18.25 -17.10 6.12
C ALA A 176 -19.80 -17.02 6.05
N PRO A 177 -20.41 -15.91 6.51
CA PRO A 177 -21.86 -15.82 6.67
C PRO A 177 -22.64 -15.72 5.36
N GLU A 178 -22.00 -15.41 4.24
CA GLU A 178 -22.64 -15.38 2.92
C GLU A 178 -22.91 -16.78 2.35
N LEU A 179 -22.32 -17.83 2.91
CA LEU A 179 -22.52 -19.19 2.43
C LEU A 179 -23.91 -19.72 2.82
N GLU A 180 -24.54 -20.43 1.88
CA GLU A 180 -25.84 -21.03 2.09
C GLU A 180 -25.81 -21.99 3.30
N GLY A 181 -26.74 -21.81 4.25
CA GLY A 181 -26.81 -22.59 5.49
C GLY A 181 -25.95 -22.09 6.66
N ALA A 182 -25.06 -21.09 6.46
CA ALA A 182 -24.18 -20.59 7.52
C ALA A 182 -24.95 -20.03 8.73
N VAL A 183 -25.93 -19.15 8.49
CA VAL A 183 -26.75 -18.53 9.55
C VAL A 183 -27.51 -19.58 10.36
N MET A 184 -28.05 -20.62 9.70
CA MET A 184 -28.75 -21.72 10.35
C MET A 184 -27.82 -22.51 11.29
N ILE A 185 -26.59 -22.80 10.86
CA ILE A 185 -25.60 -23.48 11.70
C ILE A 185 -25.23 -22.63 12.91
N ILE A 186 -25.06 -21.32 12.72
CA ILE A 186 -24.79 -20.39 13.81
C ILE A 186 -25.90 -20.47 14.85
N GLU A 187 -27.17 -20.32 14.46
CA GLU A 187 -28.32 -20.38 15.37
C GLU A 187 -28.39 -21.73 16.11
N GLN A 188 -28.14 -22.83 15.39
CA GLN A 188 -28.25 -24.18 15.94
C GLN A 188 -27.16 -24.48 16.99
N TYR A 189 -25.95 -23.98 16.81
CA TYR A 189 -24.78 -24.38 17.61
C TYR A 189 -24.19 -23.26 18.49
N ALA A 190 -24.76 -22.05 18.51
CA ALA A 190 -24.26 -20.91 19.30
C ALA A 190 -24.13 -21.18 20.82
N SER A 191 -24.87 -22.14 21.37
CA SER A 191 -24.78 -22.55 22.78
C SER A 191 -23.58 -23.46 23.07
N ARG A 192 -23.01 -24.09 22.04
CA ARG A 192 -21.88 -25.05 22.13
C ARG A 192 -20.58 -24.50 21.55
N CYS A 193 -20.67 -23.51 20.67
CA CYS A 193 -19.55 -22.95 19.95
C CYS A 193 -19.72 -21.44 19.82
N ARG A 194 -18.60 -20.71 19.94
CA ARG A 194 -18.54 -19.28 19.63
C ARG A 194 -18.20 -19.10 18.17
N PHE A 195 -19.16 -18.64 17.38
CA PHE A 195 -18.90 -18.34 15.97
C PHE A 195 -18.21 -16.99 15.78
N ALA A 196 -17.27 -16.96 14.85
CA ALA A 196 -16.56 -15.78 14.40
C ALA A 196 -16.72 -15.61 12.89
N ILE A 197 -16.93 -14.37 12.43
CA ILE A 197 -17.02 -14.05 11.00
C ILE A 197 -15.62 -13.82 10.44
N GLY A 198 -15.25 -14.52 9.37
CA GLY A 198 -13.93 -14.38 8.74
C GLY A 198 -13.89 -15.10 7.39
N HIS A 199 -12.85 -14.83 6.60
CA HIS A 199 -12.71 -15.41 5.25
C HIS A 199 -13.99 -15.25 4.41
N THR A 200 -14.48 -14.02 4.30
CA THR A 200 -15.85 -13.73 3.85
C THR A 200 -15.92 -12.58 2.84
N ASP A 201 -16.73 -12.75 1.81
CA ASP A 201 -17.12 -11.70 0.86
C ASP A 201 -18.50 -11.12 1.21
N ALA A 202 -18.99 -11.34 2.44
CA ALA A 202 -20.32 -10.97 2.86
C ALA A 202 -20.56 -9.46 2.78
N THR A 203 -21.80 -9.13 2.39
CA THR A 203 -22.35 -7.78 2.53
C THR A 203 -22.51 -7.41 4.01
N PHE A 204 -22.75 -6.13 4.28
CA PHE A 204 -23.05 -5.67 5.64
C PHE A 204 -24.30 -6.36 6.19
N GLU A 205 -25.34 -6.50 5.37
CA GLU A 205 -26.62 -7.12 5.73
C GLU A 205 -26.46 -8.60 6.08
N GLN A 206 -25.70 -9.36 5.28
CA GLN A 206 -25.39 -10.77 5.59
C GLN A 206 -24.58 -10.90 6.89
N THR A 207 -23.63 -9.98 7.11
CA THR A 207 -22.86 -9.93 8.36
C THR A 207 -23.81 -9.71 9.55
N MET A 208 -24.71 -8.73 9.47
CA MET A 208 -25.68 -8.42 10.51
C MET A 208 -26.69 -9.55 10.78
N ALA A 209 -27.07 -10.30 9.75
CA ALA A 209 -27.89 -11.51 9.91
C ALA A 209 -27.17 -12.56 10.78
N ALA A 210 -25.89 -12.79 10.54
CA ALA A 210 -25.08 -13.68 11.37
C ALA A 210 -24.90 -13.17 12.81
N VAL A 211 -24.77 -11.84 13.02
CA VAL A 211 -24.79 -11.26 14.38
C VAL A 211 -26.14 -11.53 15.07
N GLY A 212 -27.25 -11.36 14.34
CA GLY A 212 -28.60 -11.69 14.81
C GLY A 212 -28.73 -13.15 15.25
N ALA A 213 -28.15 -14.07 14.48
CA ALA A 213 -28.13 -15.50 14.75
C ALA A 213 -27.26 -15.94 15.94
N GLY A 214 -26.32 -15.09 16.40
CA GLY A 214 -25.53 -15.39 17.60
C GLY A 214 -24.03 -15.14 17.48
N VAL A 215 -23.51 -14.69 16.33
CA VAL A 215 -22.09 -14.32 16.21
C VAL A 215 -21.75 -13.16 17.14
N ARG A 216 -20.62 -13.26 17.83
CA ARG A 216 -20.09 -12.20 18.72
C ARG A 216 -18.64 -11.81 18.41
N HIS A 217 -18.04 -12.37 17.36
CA HIS A 217 -16.62 -12.19 17.06
C HIS A 217 -16.33 -12.08 15.56
N VAL A 218 -15.22 -11.45 15.20
CA VAL A 218 -14.72 -11.31 13.82
C VAL A 218 -13.24 -11.69 13.77
N THR A 219 -12.93 -12.68 12.95
CA THR A 219 -11.59 -13.24 12.74
C THR A 219 -10.72 -12.29 11.91
N HIS A 220 -9.46 -12.12 12.32
CA HIS A 220 -8.40 -11.26 11.75
C HIS A 220 -8.88 -10.07 10.91
N LEU A 221 -9.59 -9.11 11.54
CA LEU A 221 -10.18 -7.94 10.88
C LEU A 221 -9.25 -7.33 9.81
N PHE A 222 -9.82 -6.97 8.66
CA PHE A 222 -9.16 -6.53 7.43
C PHE A 222 -8.54 -7.64 6.55
N ASN A 223 -8.26 -8.83 7.10
CA ASN A 223 -7.64 -9.93 6.36
C ASN A 223 -8.70 -10.94 5.90
N GLY A 224 -8.51 -11.52 4.71
CA GLY A 224 -9.45 -12.50 4.18
C GLY A 224 -10.90 -11.97 4.09
N MET A 225 -11.13 -10.69 3.87
CA MET A 225 -12.48 -10.14 3.75
C MET A 225 -12.59 -9.05 2.69
N ILE A 226 -13.82 -8.69 2.30
CA ILE A 226 -14.03 -7.55 1.41
C ILE A 226 -13.52 -6.25 2.06
N PRO A 227 -12.75 -5.39 1.34
CA PRO A 227 -12.23 -4.14 1.89
C PRO A 227 -13.33 -3.16 2.34
N LEU A 228 -12.98 -2.27 3.26
CA LEU A 228 -13.88 -1.23 3.76
C LEU A 228 -14.27 -0.26 2.63
N GLY A 229 -15.53 -0.26 2.21
CA GLY A 229 -16.07 0.62 1.17
C GLY A 229 -17.13 1.58 1.71
N HIS A 230 -17.08 2.85 1.31
CA HIS A 230 -18.03 3.87 1.80
C HIS A 230 -19.49 3.69 1.33
N ARG A 231 -19.72 2.99 0.20
CA ARG A 231 -21.07 2.61 -0.31
C ARG A 231 -21.37 1.11 -0.20
N SER A 232 -20.36 0.31 0.11
CA SER A 232 -20.44 -1.14 0.30
C SER A 232 -19.67 -1.48 1.58
N PRO A 233 -20.29 -1.24 2.76
CA PRO A 233 -19.57 -1.19 4.04
C PRO A 233 -19.00 -2.53 4.53
N GLY A 234 -19.61 -3.65 4.12
CA GLY A 234 -19.10 -5.00 4.36
C GLY A 234 -18.95 -5.38 5.86
N PRO A 235 -18.19 -6.44 6.16
CA PRO A 235 -18.05 -6.99 7.51
C PRO A 235 -17.16 -6.12 8.40
N ILE A 236 -16.22 -5.37 7.83
CA ILE A 236 -15.35 -4.45 8.60
C ILE A 236 -16.18 -3.37 9.28
N THR A 237 -17.12 -2.77 8.56
CA THR A 237 -18.00 -1.74 9.14
C THR A 237 -18.86 -2.33 10.25
N ALA A 238 -19.44 -3.52 10.05
CA ALA A 238 -20.21 -4.20 11.07
C ALA A 238 -19.37 -4.45 12.34
N ALA A 239 -18.15 -4.96 12.20
CA ALA A 239 -17.23 -5.19 13.32
C ALA A 239 -16.93 -3.91 14.11
N LEU A 240 -16.66 -2.80 13.41
CA LEU A 240 -16.30 -1.53 14.04
C LEU A 240 -17.51 -0.78 14.63
N THR A 241 -18.72 -0.96 14.08
CA THR A 241 -19.89 -0.17 14.47
C THR A 241 -20.89 -0.91 15.37
N ASP A 242 -20.93 -2.25 15.35
CA ASP A 242 -21.82 -3.02 16.22
C ASP A 242 -21.13 -3.36 17.55
N PRO A 243 -21.63 -2.83 18.69
CA PRO A 243 -21.01 -3.05 20.01
C PRO A 243 -21.09 -4.50 20.49
N ARG A 244 -21.87 -5.37 19.84
CA ARG A 244 -21.97 -6.80 20.17
C ARG A 244 -20.79 -7.62 19.66
N LEU A 245 -19.97 -7.06 18.77
CA LEU A 245 -18.85 -7.74 18.13
C LEU A 245 -17.50 -7.34 18.75
N SER A 246 -16.69 -8.32 19.14
CA SER A 246 -15.24 -8.14 19.25
C SER A 246 -14.55 -8.54 17.94
N TYR A 247 -13.32 -8.07 17.72
CA TYR A 247 -12.60 -8.30 16.47
C TYR A 247 -11.11 -8.48 16.69
N GLU A 248 -10.51 -9.41 15.95
CA GLU A 248 -9.09 -9.71 16.05
C GLU A 248 -8.23 -8.72 15.26
N LEU A 249 -7.05 -8.39 15.80
CA LEU A 249 -6.01 -7.60 15.15
C LEU A 249 -4.67 -8.33 15.25
N ILE A 250 -4.05 -8.60 14.10
CA ILE A 250 -2.68 -9.12 14.01
C ILE A 250 -1.72 -7.92 14.04
N ALA A 251 -1.26 -7.55 15.24
CA ALA A 251 -0.41 -6.37 15.45
C ALA A 251 1.10 -6.71 15.35
N ASP A 252 1.51 -7.44 14.33
CA ASP A 252 2.91 -7.81 14.07
C ASP A 252 3.70 -6.70 13.34
N GLY A 253 3.01 -5.65 12.88
CA GLY A 253 3.58 -4.54 12.13
C GLY A 253 3.61 -4.75 10.61
N HIS A 254 3.06 -5.86 10.12
CA HIS A 254 3.06 -6.25 8.70
C HIS A 254 1.65 -6.54 8.18
N HIS A 255 0.82 -7.26 8.94
CA HIS A 255 -0.56 -7.60 8.52
C HIS A 255 -1.45 -6.37 8.44
N ILE A 256 -1.32 -5.46 9.41
CA ILE A 256 -2.14 -4.25 9.47
C ILE A 256 -1.21 -3.05 9.65
N ALA A 257 -1.32 -2.07 8.75
CA ALA A 257 -0.56 -0.83 8.85
C ALA A 257 -0.88 -0.10 10.16
N THR A 258 0.13 0.53 10.77
CA THR A 258 0.00 1.21 12.08
C THR A 258 -1.17 2.22 12.14
N PRO A 259 -1.44 3.05 11.10
CA PRO A 259 -2.62 3.94 11.11
C PRO A 259 -3.96 3.20 11.13
N VAL A 260 -4.05 2.02 10.52
CA VAL A 260 -5.26 1.18 10.50
C VAL A 260 -5.45 0.48 11.85
N LEU A 261 -4.36 0.00 12.48
CA LEU A 261 -4.39 -0.46 13.87
C LEU A 261 -4.88 0.66 14.81
N ARG A 262 -4.43 1.90 14.60
CA ARG A 262 -4.87 3.07 15.38
C ARG A 262 -6.35 3.35 15.18
N LEU A 263 -6.84 3.28 13.94
CA LEU A 263 -8.26 3.45 13.63
C LEU A 263 -9.11 2.38 14.36
N ALA A 264 -8.74 1.10 14.24
CA ALA A 264 -9.44 0.02 14.90
C ALA A 264 -9.36 0.11 16.44
N ALA A 265 -8.25 0.59 16.99
CA ALA A 265 -8.09 0.83 18.43
C ALA A 265 -8.81 2.09 18.92
N ALA A 266 -9.16 3.03 18.05
CA ALA A 266 -9.91 4.23 18.46
C ALA A 266 -11.39 3.91 18.76
N VAL A 267 -11.93 2.87 18.13
CA VAL A 267 -13.30 2.40 18.35
C VAL A 267 -13.48 1.93 19.79
N GLU A 268 -14.27 2.67 20.57
CA GLU A 268 -14.49 2.45 22.01
C GLU A 268 -13.20 2.36 22.85
N GLY A 269 -12.14 3.06 22.43
CA GLY A 269 -10.82 2.95 23.06
C GLY A 269 -10.24 1.54 22.97
N GLY A 270 -10.62 0.76 21.95
CA GLY A 270 -10.08 -0.55 21.64
C GLY A 270 -10.53 -1.64 22.62
N ARG A 271 -11.54 -1.38 23.44
CA ARG A 271 -12.08 -2.35 24.40
C ARG A 271 -12.62 -3.62 23.76
N ARG A 272 -13.03 -3.55 22.48
CA ARG A 272 -13.53 -4.69 21.68
C ARG A 272 -12.45 -5.31 20.78
N ALA A 273 -11.27 -4.71 20.70
CA ALA A 273 -10.14 -5.26 19.95
C ALA A 273 -9.49 -6.42 20.72
N VAL A 274 -9.23 -7.51 20.01
CA VAL A 274 -8.53 -8.69 20.49
C VAL A 274 -7.22 -8.81 19.74
N LEU A 275 -6.09 -8.79 20.44
CA LEU A 275 -4.81 -9.10 19.80
C LEU A 275 -4.69 -10.61 19.65
N VAL A 276 -4.29 -11.04 18.47
CA VAL A 276 -3.96 -12.43 18.17
C VAL A 276 -2.64 -12.51 17.44
N THR A 277 -1.98 -13.65 17.53
CA THR A 277 -0.70 -13.82 16.83
C THR A 277 -0.88 -14.25 15.39
N ASP A 278 -1.87 -15.08 15.08
CA ASP A 278 -1.90 -15.85 13.82
C ASP A 278 -0.54 -16.55 13.59
N ALA A 279 0.09 -17.02 14.68
CA ALA A 279 1.44 -17.55 14.65
C ALA A 279 1.52 -18.80 13.77
N SER A 280 2.45 -18.77 12.82
CA SER A 280 2.74 -19.90 11.92
C SER A 280 3.78 -20.85 12.54
N ILE A 281 4.03 -21.96 11.86
CA ILE A 281 5.11 -22.91 12.18
C ILE A 281 6.49 -22.22 12.40
N ALA A 282 6.72 -21.07 11.75
CA ALA A 282 7.99 -20.36 11.80
C ALA A 282 8.16 -19.47 13.05
N ALA A 283 7.12 -19.29 13.87
CA ALA A 283 7.20 -18.44 15.05
C ALA A 283 8.30 -18.92 16.01
N GLY A 284 9.33 -18.09 16.20
CA GLY A 284 10.50 -18.41 17.03
C GLY A 284 11.66 -19.15 16.35
N LEU A 285 11.61 -19.41 15.04
CA LEU A 285 12.69 -20.08 14.29
C LEU A 285 13.55 -19.15 13.41
N GLY A 286 13.12 -17.91 13.18
CA GLY A 286 13.82 -16.94 12.34
C GLY A 286 13.46 -17.06 10.86
N ASP A 287 14.29 -16.46 10.01
CA ASP A 287 14.11 -16.48 8.55
C ASP A 287 14.45 -17.86 7.98
N GLY A 288 13.71 -18.28 6.95
CA GLY A 288 13.85 -19.61 6.38
C GLY A 288 12.66 -20.06 5.55
N HIS A 289 12.72 -21.31 5.10
CA HIS A 289 11.68 -21.96 4.30
C HIS A 289 10.93 -22.99 5.16
N TYR A 290 9.61 -22.95 5.14
CA TYR A 290 8.76 -23.81 5.98
C TYR A 290 7.50 -24.27 5.25
N ALA A 291 6.90 -25.36 5.73
CA ALA A 291 5.60 -25.83 5.25
C ALA A 291 4.47 -25.42 6.22
N PHE A 292 3.50 -24.66 5.74
CA PHE A 292 2.35 -24.16 6.50
C PHE A 292 1.02 -24.43 5.76
N SER A 293 0.05 -25.03 6.45
CA SER A 293 -1.26 -25.42 5.89
C SER A 293 -1.20 -26.14 4.51
N GLY A 294 -0.20 -27.01 4.31
CA GLY A 294 -0.01 -27.77 3.08
C GLY A 294 0.60 -26.98 1.91
N ARG A 295 1.29 -25.86 2.20
CA ARG A 295 1.96 -24.98 1.22
C ARG A 295 3.35 -24.59 1.74
N GLU A 296 4.25 -24.28 0.82
CA GLU A 296 5.55 -23.69 1.16
C GLU A 296 5.42 -22.17 1.44
N VAL A 297 6.08 -21.73 2.51
CA VAL A 297 6.19 -20.33 2.94
C VAL A 297 7.65 -19.95 3.15
N ASP A 298 7.98 -18.73 2.76
CA ASP A 298 9.29 -18.10 2.98
C ASP A 298 9.15 -17.03 4.06
N VAL A 299 10.04 -17.07 5.04
CA VAL A 299 10.22 -16.01 6.04
C VAL A 299 11.44 -15.20 5.66
N ILE A 300 11.20 -13.94 5.30
CA ILE A 300 12.23 -12.97 4.92
C ILE A 300 11.98 -11.70 5.73
N ASP A 301 13.00 -11.27 6.46
CA ASP A 301 12.97 -10.17 7.42
C ASP A 301 11.88 -10.35 8.48
N GLY A 302 11.69 -11.59 8.95
CA GLY A 302 10.68 -11.96 9.95
C GLY A 302 9.24 -12.03 9.44
N VAL A 303 9.00 -11.82 8.14
CA VAL A 303 7.65 -11.80 7.55
C VAL A 303 7.38 -13.09 6.77
N VAL A 304 6.33 -13.81 7.16
CA VAL A 304 5.89 -15.05 6.49
C VAL A 304 5.13 -14.70 5.22
N ARG A 305 5.66 -15.12 4.07
CA ARG A 305 5.00 -14.96 2.77
C ARG A 305 4.86 -16.31 2.09
N ARG A 306 3.74 -16.51 1.39
CA ARG A 306 3.60 -17.66 0.52
C ARG A 306 4.63 -17.60 -0.62
N SER A 307 5.41 -18.67 -0.75
CA SER A 307 6.47 -18.78 -1.75
C SER A 307 5.92 -18.48 -3.16
N GLY A 308 6.61 -17.59 -3.88
CA GLY A 308 6.27 -17.19 -5.25
C GLY A 308 5.08 -16.24 -5.43
N THR A 309 4.41 -15.79 -4.36
CA THR A 309 3.20 -14.93 -4.48
C THR A 309 3.23 -13.64 -3.67
N GLY A 310 4.16 -13.51 -2.72
CA GLY A 310 4.33 -12.32 -1.87
C GLY A 310 3.20 -12.07 -0.85
N SER A 311 2.14 -12.88 -0.86
CA SER A 311 1.01 -12.76 0.07
C SER A 311 1.39 -13.22 1.47
N LEU A 312 0.95 -12.50 2.51
CA LEU A 312 1.17 -12.88 3.91
C LEU A 312 0.46 -14.20 4.24
N SER A 313 1.08 -15.02 5.09
CA SER A 313 0.56 -16.36 5.44
C SER A 313 0.89 -16.72 6.89
N GLY A 314 0.22 -16.04 7.83
CA GLY A 314 0.50 -16.12 9.26
C GLY A 314 1.65 -15.22 9.68
N SER A 315 1.97 -15.22 10.97
CA SER A 315 3.02 -14.38 11.56
C SER A 315 4.15 -15.20 12.21
N THR A 316 5.24 -14.52 12.57
CA THR A 316 6.36 -15.09 13.34
C THR A 316 6.41 -14.60 14.79
N VAL A 317 5.47 -13.74 15.19
CA VAL A 317 5.50 -12.99 16.45
C VAL A 317 4.73 -13.70 17.56
N PHE A 318 5.05 -13.35 18.81
CA PHE A 318 4.27 -13.78 19.97
C PHE A 318 3.41 -12.62 20.50
N LEU A 319 2.39 -12.94 21.28
CA LEU A 319 1.36 -11.96 21.67
C LEU A 319 1.94 -10.75 22.44
N ILE A 320 3.04 -10.93 23.17
CA ILE A 320 3.75 -9.84 23.85
C ILE A 320 4.42 -8.86 22.87
N ASP A 321 4.83 -9.32 21.69
CA ASP A 321 5.32 -8.46 20.62
C ASP A 321 4.18 -7.62 20.03
N CYS A 322 2.98 -8.20 19.90
CA CYS A 322 1.76 -7.48 19.50
C CYS A 322 1.42 -6.37 20.51
N VAL A 323 1.43 -6.68 21.82
CA VAL A 323 1.23 -5.69 22.90
C VAL A 323 2.27 -4.57 22.78
N ARG A 324 3.54 -4.91 22.58
CA ARG A 324 4.61 -3.92 22.38
C ARG A 324 4.36 -3.04 21.16
N THR A 325 3.94 -3.60 20.03
CA THR A 325 3.60 -2.85 18.82
C THR A 325 2.47 -1.86 19.08
N MET A 326 1.41 -2.29 19.75
CA MET A 326 0.29 -1.41 20.09
C MET A 326 0.74 -0.24 20.99
N ILE A 327 1.58 -0.50 22.00
CA ILE A 327 2.04 0.55 22.92
C ILE A 327 3.04 1.49 22.23
N THR A 328 4.05 0.95 21.54
CA THR A 328 5.20 1.74 21.06
C THR A 328 4.99 2.37 19.69
N ARG A 329 4.20 1.75 18.80
CA ARG A 329 3.98 2.24 17.43
C ARG A 329 2.60 2.82 17.23
N VAL A 330 1.57 2.16 17.76
CA VAL A 330 0.17 2.64 17.62
C VAL A 330 -0.11 3.77 18.60
N GLY A 331 0.44 3.69 19.81
CA GLY A 331 0.32 4.69 20.87
C GLY A 331 -0.82 4.41 21.85
N VAL A 332 -1.25 3.16 22.00
CA VAL A 332 -2.25 2.81 23.04
C VAL A 332 -1.60 2.77 24.42
N GLY A 333 -2.38 3.06 25.47
CA GLY A 333 -1.90 2.97 26.85
C GLY A 333 -1.49 1.54 27.22
N VAL A 334 -0.58 1.39 28.19
CA VAL A 334 -0.12 0.06 28.66
C VAL A 334 -1.29 -0.80 29.15
N ALA A 335 -2.22 -0.21 29.91
CA ALA A 335 -3.42 -0.91 30.39
C ALA A 335 -4.29 -1.42 29.24
N ASP A 336 -4.52 -0.59 28.21
CA ASP A 336 -5.32 -0.98 27.04
C ASP A 336 -4.62 -2.05 26.19
N GLY A 337 -3.30 -1.95 26.00
CA GLY A 337 -2.52 -2.96 25.29
C GLY A 337 -2.63 -4.35 25.93
N PHE A 338 -2.53 -4.42 27.26
CA PHE A 338 -2.75 -5.67 27.99
C PHE A 338 -4.22 -6.09 28.02
N ARG A 339 -5.16 -5.15 28.08
CA ARG A 339 -6.59 -5.46 27.97
C ARG A 339 -6.91 -6.18 26.66
N MET A 340 -6.40 -5.67 25.53
CA MET A 340 -6.60 -6.26 24.20
C MET A 340 -5.95 -7.66 24.07
N ALA A 341 -4.94 -7.98 24.87
CA ALA A 341 -4.23 -9.26 24.83
C ALA A 341 -4.54 -10.23 25.98
N SER A 342 -5.36 -9.81 26.96
CA SER A 342 -5.69 -10.61 28.14
C SER A 342 -7.20 -10.63 28.37
N GLN A 343 -7.79 -9.51 28.79
CA GLN A 343 -9.18 -9.45 29.24
C GLN A 343 -10.16 -9.65 28.08
N THR A 344 -9.98 -8.93 26.98
CA THR A 344 -10.88 -8.99 25.83
C THR A 344 -10.85 -10.38 25.15
N PRO A 345 -9.68 -10.99 24.85
CA PRO A 345 -9.64 -12.36 24.35
C PRO A 345 -10.19 -13.40 25.34
N ALA A 346 -9.96 -13.26 26.65
CA ALA A 346 -10.54 -14.15 27.65
C ALA A 346 -12.09 -14.11 27.59
N ALA A 347 -12.68 -12.92 27.53
CA ALA A 347 -14.11 -12.74 27.39
C ALA A 347 -14.64 -13.30 26.06
N ALA A 348 -13.91 -13.06 24.95
CA ALA A 348 -14.24 -13.59 23.63
C ALA A 348 -14.24 -15.13 23.62
N ALA A 349 -13.28 -15.78 24.28
CA ALA A 349 -13.21 -17.23 24.44
C ALA A 349 -14.18 -17.81 25.49
N GLY A 350 -14.80 -16.97 26.32
CA GLY A 350 -15.68 -17.42 27.42
C GLY A 350 -14.97 -17.84 28.69
N LEU A 351 -13.72 -17.39 28.88
CA LEU A 351 -12.90 -17.63 30.05
C LEU A 351 -13.12 -16.52 31.08
N ALA A 352 -14.14 -16.66 31.93
CA ALA A 352 -14.50 -15.63 32.91
C ALA A 352 -13.53 -15.53 34.10
N ASP A 353 -12.70 -16.55 34.32
CA ASP A 353 -11.86 -16.68 35.51
C ASP A 353 -10.42 -16.17 35.36
N ARG A 354 -10.10 -15.45 34.27
CA ARG A 354 -8.75 -14.92 33.98
C ARG A 354 -8.79 -13.71 33.05
N GLY A 355 -7.61 -13.20 32.70
CA GLY A 355 -7.46 -12.06 31.78
C GLY A 355 -7.41 -10.69 32.48
N SER A 356 -7.57 -10.63 33.79
CA SER A 356 -7.38 -9.42 34.60
C SER A 356 -6.85 -9.74 36.00
N LEU A 357 -6.16 -8.78 36.62
CA LEU A 357 -5.76 -8.85 38.02
C LEU A 357 -6.95 -8.50 38.92
N ALA A 358 -7.72 -9.51 39.33
CA ALA A 358 -8.90 -9.34 40.17
C ALA A 358 -9.04 -10.51 41.15
N VAL A 359 -9.59 -10.25 42.34
CA VAL A 359 -9.85 -11.30 43.34
C VAL A 359 -10.76 -12.38 42.75
N GLY A 360 -10.41 -13.65 42.97
CA GLY A 360 -11.11 -14.81 42.43
C GLY A 360 -10.61 -15.28 41.06
N ASN A 361 -9.92 -14.41 40.30
CA ASN A 361 -9.29 -14.84 39.05
C ASN A 361 -8.10 -15.75 39.31
N ARG A 362 -7.76 -16.53 38.30
CA ARG A 362 -6.53 -17.31 38.26
C ARG A 362 -5.30 -16.41 38.36
N ALA A 363 -4.29 -16.89 39.09
CA ALA A 363 -2.97 -16.28 39.22
C ALA A 363 -2.10 -16.52 37.97
N ASP A 364 -2.69 -16.27 36.79
CA ASP A 364 -1.98 -16.22 35.52
C ASP A 364 -1.30 -14.84 35.44
N LEU A 365 -0.04 -14.74 35.86
CA LEU A 365 0.67 -13.47 36.06
C LEU A 365 1.88 -13.34 35.12
N LEU A 366 2.21 -12.10 34.77
CA LEU A 366 3.43 -11.74 34.05
C LEU A 366 4.20 -10.68 34.79
N VAL A 367 5.50 -10.93 34.99
CA VAL A 367 6.43 -9.94 35.53
C VAL A 367 7.30 -9.42 34.39
N LEU A 368 7.11 -8.13 34.06
CA LEU A 368 7.87 -7.48 32.99
C LEU A 368 8.95 -6.60 33.60
N THR A 369 10.08 -6.46 32.91
CA THR A 369 11.16 -5.59 33.37
C THR A 369 10.72 -4.13 33.43
N GLU A 370 11.47 -3.32 34.17
CA GLU A 370 11.17 -1.88 34.27
C GLU A 370 11.24 -1.15 32.93
N GLU A 371 12.08 -1.67 32.03
CA GLU A 371 12.33 -1.15 30.69
C GLU A 371 11.26 -1.55 29.67
N PHE A 372 10.22 -2.32 30.05
CA PHE A 372 9.08 -2.57 29.15
C PHE A 372 8.32 -1.25 28.91
N PRO A 373 7.99 -0.90 27.65
CA PRO A 373 7.98 -1.74 26.44
C PRO A 373 9.26 -1.71 25.58
N CYS A 374 10.32 -1.02 26.01
CA CYS A 374 11.53 -0.71 25.23
C CYS A 374 12.56 -1.85 25.10
N ARG A 375 12.55 -2.89 25.95
CA ARG A 375 13.45 -4.07 25.84
C ARG A 375 12.71 -5.42 25.82
N LYS A 376 13.33 -6.44 25.19
CA LYS A 376 12.75 -7.78 24.92
C LYS A 376 12.66 -8.74 26.12
N ARG A 377 13.18 -8.38 27.31
CA ARG A 377 13.28 -9.32 28.44
C ARG A 377 11.96 -9.40 29.21
N ILE A 378 11.42 -10.60 29.32
CA ILE A 378 10.21 -10.93 30.09
C ILE A 378 10.60 -11.98 31.12
N ALA A 379 10.20 -11.80 32.38
CA ALA A 379 10.26 -12.86 33.37
C ALA A 379 8.86 -13.43 33.55
N VAL A 380 8.57 -14.54 32.86
CA VAL A 380 7.28 -15.23 33.04
C VAL A 380 7.29 -15.96 34.40
N ALA A 381 6.34 -15.65 35.26
CA ALA A 381 6.09 -16.37 36.50
C ALA A 381 4.63 -16.81 36.51
N TYR A 382 4.40 -18.11 36.34
CA TYR A 382 3.07 -18.69 36.24
C TYR A 382 2.81 -19.57 37.46
N ALA A 383 1.70 -19.35 38.16
CA ALA A 383 1.21 -20.25 39.19
C ALA A 383 0.15 -21.17 38.56
N SER A 384 0.51 -22.42 38.22
CA SER A 384 -0.49 -23.45 37.85
C SER A 384 -0.60 -24.58 38.86
N ARG A 385 -1.81 -25.13 38.87
CA ARG A 385 -2.16 -26.50 39.25
C ARG A 385 -1.08 -27.50 38.86
N ARG A 386 -0.74 -28.37 39.80
CA ARG A 386 -0.03 -29.63 39.55
C ARG A 386 -0.73 -30.40 38.42
N ALA A 387 -0.09 -30.57 37.27
CA ALA A 387 -0.26 -31.79 36.48
C ALA A 387 0.71 -32.82 37.08
N ALA A 388 0.20 -33.98 37.48
CA ALA A 388 1.02 -35.09 37.94
C ALA A 388 1.94 -35.54 36.79
N THR A 389 3.25 -35.51 37.00
CA THR A 389 4.25 -36.08 36.09
C THR A 389 4.19 -37.61 36.15
N PRO A 390 3.98 -38.34 35.04
CA PRO A 390 4.47 -39.70 34.93
C PRO A 390 5.97 -39.66 34.61
N GLU A 391 6.77 -40.44 35.36
CA GLU A 391 8.18 -40.67 35.06
C GLU A 391 8.33 -41.36 33.69
N VAL A 392 9.21 -40.83 32.84
CA VAL A 392 9.67 -41.53 31.62
C VAL A 392 11.19 -41.36 31.52
N GLU A 393 11.91 -42.48 31.62
CA GLU A 393 13.34 -42.63 31.34
C GLU A 393 13.69 -42.35 29.87
N PRO A 394 14.92 -41.92 29.54
CA PRO A 394 15.29 -41.60 28.18
C PRO A 394 15.69 -42.87 27.41
N ALA A 395 15.00 -43.18 26.31
CA ALA A 395 15.41 -44.23 25.38
C ALA A 395 15.38 -43.79 23.90
N ALA A 396 16.59 -43.82 23.32
CA ALA A 396 17.02 -44.25 21.98
C ALA A 396 16.27 -43.87 20.68
N ARG A 397 17.08 -43.62 19.65
CA ARG A 397 16.76 -43.23 18.25
C ARG A 397 16.20 -44.36 17.37
N MET A 398 15.26 -43.94 16.49
CA MET A 398 14.90 -44.42 15.12
C MET A 398 14.30 -45.84 14.97
N PRO A 399 13.58 -46.23 13.87
CA PRO A 399 13.27 -45.55 12.58
C PRO A 399 11.77 -45.64 12.08
N GLU A 400 11.45 -45.02 10.94
CA GLU A 400 10.23 -45.23 10.07
C GLU A 400 10.09 -46.72 9.62
N PRO A 401 8.89 -47.32 9.31
CA PRO A 401 8.01 -46.96 8.16
C PRO A 401 6.49 -47.39 8.14
N GLN A 402 5.71 -46.75 7.23
CA GLN A 402 4.55 -47.17 6.38
C GLN A 402 3.30 -48.01 6.85
N PRO A 403 2.13 -47.89 6.14
CA PRO A 403 0.74 -48.19 6.60
C PRO A 403 0.20 -49.53 6.01
N PRO A 404 -1.12 -49.86 5.86
CA PRO A 404 -2.42 -49.39 6.41
C PRO A 404 -3.34 -50.56 6.93
N ARG A 405 -4.57 -50.29 7.45
CA ARG A 405 -5.86 -50.92 7.02
C ARG A 405 -7.09 -50.73 7.95
N SER A 406 -8.13 -50.16 7.33
CA SER A 406 -9.54 -50.61 7.22
C SER A 406 -10.49 -50.82 8.42
N ALA A 407 -11.73 -50.36 8.14
CA ALA A 407 -13.06 -50.92 8.45
C ALA A 407 -13.72 -50.42 9.74
N MET A 408 -14.79 -49.61 9.63
CA MET A 408 -16.23 -50.00 9.66
C MET A 408 -16.66 -50.38 11.10
N SER A 409 -17.78 -49.96 11.66
CA SER A 409 -19.08 -49.55 11.12
C SER A 409 -19.98 -49.12 12.28
N ASP A 410 -21.05 -48.38 11.95
CA ASP A 410 -22.42 -48.54 12.51
C ASP A 410 -22.64 -48.27 14.02
N GLN A 411 -23.80 -47.78 14.49
CA GLN A 411 -25.13 -47.66 13.91
C GLN A 411 -25.99 -46.78 14.83
N SER A 412 -27.01 -46.15 14.23
CA SER A 412 -28.37 -45.91 14.79
C SER A 412 -28.51 -45.08 16.08
N GLY A 413 -29.46 -44.17 16.24
CA GLY A 413 -30.66 -43.89 15.46
C GLY A 413 -31.79 -43.52 16.42
N VAL A 414 -32.40 -42.35 16.17
CA VAL A 414 -33.87 -42.11 16.16
C VAL A 414 -34.58 -42.28 17.53
N SER A 415 -35.37 -41.35 18.07
CA SER A 415 -36.49 -40.65 17.43
C SER A 415 -37.21 -39.67 18.38
N ARG A 416 -37.75 -38.61 17.76
CA ARG A 416 -39.12 -38.05 17.89
C ARG A 416 -39.62 -37.60 19.28
N ARG A 417 -40.01 -36.32 19.36
CA ARG A 417 -41.44 -35.93 19.34
C ARG A 417 -41.63 -34.41 19.43
N ASN A 418 -42.41 -33.93 18.47
CA ASN A 418 -43.43 -32.87 18.52
C ASN A 418 -43.02 -31.45 19.01
N LEU A 419 -43.06 -30.41 18.16
CA LEU A 419 -44.19 -29.85 17.38
C LEU A 419 -45.08 -28.94 18.26
N PHE A 420 -45.06 -27.64 17.95
CA PHE A 420 -46.20 -26.72 17.70
C PHE A 420 -45.87 -25.27 18.11
N GLN A 421 -45.83 -24.35 17.12
CA GLN A 421 -46.85 -23.31 16.83
C GLN A 421 -46.64 -22.03 17.67
N LEU A 422 -46.91 -20.80 17.22
CA LEU A 422 -47.91 -20.28 16.28
C LEU A 422 -47.42 -18.86 15.87
N VAL A 423 -47.28 -18.52 14.58
CA VAL A 423 -48.19 -17.69 13.74
C VAL A 423 -48.41 -16.24 14.21
N GLY A 424 -48.22 -15.28 13.28
CA GLY A 424 -48.75 -13.92 13.45
C GLY A 424 -48.33 -12.89 12.38
N LEU A 425 -48.80 -13.07 11.15
CA LEU A 425 -48.73 -12.12 10.02
C LEU A 425 -49.19 -10.67 10.36
N SER A 426 -48.68 -9.65 9.66
CA SER A 426 -49.44 -8.89 8.61
C SER A 426 -48.82 -7.53 8.17
N SER A 427 -48.37 -7.49 6.91
CA SER A 427 -48.68 -6.53 5.80
C SER A 427 -48.75 -4.98 5.93
N LEU A 428 -48.01 -4.34 5.00
CA LEU A 428 -48.37 -3.26 4.03
C LEU A 428 -48.73 -1.81 4.48
N GLY A 429 -48.15 -0.81 3.79
CA GLY A 429 -48.86 0.44 3.44
C GLY A 429 -48.11 1.78 3.35
N ALA A 430 -47.65 2.13 2.14
CA ALA A 430 -47.45 3.44 1.46
C ALA A 430 -47.65 4.85 2.10
N VAL A 431 -46.69 5.75 1.74
CA VAL A 431 -46.77 7.16 1.24
C VAL A 431 -47.47 8.28 2.04
N GLY A 432 -46.75 9.41 2.25
CA GLY A 432 -47.35 10.72 2.57
C GLY A 432 -46.33 11.87 2.71
N VAL A 433 -46.53 12.94 1.93
CA VAL A 433 -45.77 14.21 1.86
C VAL A 433 -46.34 15.25 2.84
N GLY A 434 -45.52 16.16 3.41
CA GLY A 434 -46.03 17.38 4.07
C GLY A 434 -45.02 18.12 4.95
N ALA A 435 -44.98 19.45 4.86
CA ALA A 435 -43.89 20.35 5.24
C ALA A 435 -44.13 21.19 6.52
N LEU A 436 -43.15 22.07 6.82
CA LEU A 436 -43.11 23.26 7.72
C LEU A 436 -42.63 22.97 9.17
N GLY A 437 -41.69 23.70 9.79
CA GLY A 437 -40.89 24.87 9.41
C GLY A 437 -39.95 25.33 10.56
N SER A 438 -38.82 25.94 10.14
CA SER A 438 -37.97 26.98 10.77
C SER A 438 -37.44 26.93 12.21
N ALA A 439 -36.11 27.14 12.26
CA ALA A 439 -35.32 28.06 13.11
C ALA A 439 -34.76 27.57 14.46
N CYS A 440 -33.43 27.35 14.50
CA CYS A 440 -32.46 28.25 15.17
C CYS A 440 -31.02 27.85 14.80
N ALA A 441 -30.18 28.86 14.53
CA ALA A 441 -28.82 28.78 13.96
C ALA A 441 -27.78 28.08 14.86
N PRO A 442 -26.67 27.53 14.29
CA PRO A 442 -25.51 27.16 15.10
C PRO A 442 -24.47 28.29 15.16
N ALA A 443 -23.89 28.38 16.36
CA ALA A 443 -22.96 29.37 16.83
C ALA A 443 -21.59 29.32 16.15
N THR A 444 -21.01 30.50 15.95
CA THR A 444 -19.59 30.74 15.67
C THR A 444 -18.73 30.42 16.90
N PRO A 445 -17.62 29.66 16.78
CA PRO A 445 -16.60 29.62 17.83
C PRO A 445 -15.62 30.79 17.65
N LYS A 446 -15.57 31.67 18.65
CA LYS A 446 -14.45 32.59 18.87
C LYS A 446 -13.32 31.81 19.56
N SER A 447 -12.11 31.88 19.02
CA SER A 447 -10.88 31.81 19.82
C SER A 447 -10.00 33.01 19.47
N ALA A 448 -9.53 33.69 20.52
CA ALA A 448 -8.85 34.98 20.49
C ALA A 448 -7.35 34.84 20.14
N PRO A 449 -6.68 35.92 19.67
CA PRO A 449 -5.34 35.87 19.11
C PRO A 449 -4.26 35.95 20.20
N GLY A 450 -3.31 35.02 20.17
CA GLY A 450 -2.05 35.12 20.91
C GLY A 450 -1.05 35.96 20.12
N SER A 451 -0.64 37.09 20.70
CA SER A 451 0.33 38.03 20.14
C SER A 451 1.74 37.47 20.15
N HIS A 452 2.36 37.27 18.98
CA HIS A 452 3.81 37.25 18.79
C HIS A 452 4.20 38.03 17.53
N GLY A 453 4.84 39.20 17.73
CA GLY A 453 5.98 39.72 16.95
C GLY A 453 5.83 40.06 15.47
N ALA A 454 5.83 41.36 15.17
CA ALA A 454 6.24 42.04 13.93
C ALA A 454 5.59 41.60 12.58
N ALA A 455 4.84 42.54 12.00
CA ALA A 455 4.25 42.42 10.67
C ALA A 455 5.29 42.21 9.56
N ALA A 456 5.15 41.11 8.80
CA ALA A 456 5.75 40.93 7.49
C ALA A 456 4.68 41.12 6.40
N ALA A 457 5.06 41.75 5.30
CA ALA A 457 4.17 42.17 4.22
C ALA A 457 3.71 41.03 3.27
N GLY A 458 4.08 39.76 3.51
CA GLY A 458 3.77 38.66 2.59
C GLY A 458 2.44 37.95 2.88
N GLY A 459 1.91 37.33 1.82
CA GLY A 459 0.66 36.55 1.83
C GLY A 459 0.88 35.05 1.97
N GLU A 460 -0.22 34.31 2.12
CA GLU A 460 -0.24 32.84 2.17
C GLU A 460 -0.70 32.27 0.82
N PHE A 461 -0.17 31.12 0.41
CA PHE A 461 -0.63 30.35 -0.75
C PHE A 461 -1.16 29.00 -0.30
N HIS A 462 -2.33 28.57 -0.75
CA HIS A 462 -2.93 27.29 -0.35
C HIS A 462 -2.96 26.30 -1.53
N ALA A 463 -2.36 25.13 -1.33
CA ALA A 463 -2.21 24.07 -2.32
C ALA A 463 -3.00 22.81 -1.96
N GLY A 464 -3.51 22.10 -2.96
CA GLY A 464 -4.03 20.73 -2.85
C GLY A 464 -3.13 19.77 -3.62
N THR A 465 -2.48 18.84 -2.92
CA THR A 465 -1.68 17.77 -3.54
C THR A 465 -1.52 16.60 -2.57
N LEU A 466 -1.04 15.46 -3.06
CA LEU A 466 -0.65 14.34 -2.22
C LEU A 466 0.76 14.51 -1.67
N TYR A 467 0.93 14.20 -0.39
CA TYR A 467 2.23 13.90 0.20
C TYR A 467 2.09 12.74 1.19
N LEU A 468 3.19 12.03 1.42
CA LEU A 468 3.19 10.93 2.39
C LEU A 468 3.18 11.46 3.82
N PRO A 469 2.25 11.01 4.68
CA PRO A 469 2.22 11.46 6.07
C PRO A 469 3.47 10.98 6.83
N PRO A 470 3.84 11.65 7.94
CA PRO A 470 5.00 11.27 8.77
C PRO A 470 5.04 9.80 9.19
N THR A 471 3.87 9.19 9.39
CA THR A 471 3.78 7.77 9.80
C THR A 471 4.16 6.79 8.68
N GLN A 472 4.27 7.26 7.44
CA GLN A 472 4.54 6.45 6.27
C GLN A 472 5.79 6.92 5.52
N GLY A 473 6.19 8.18 5.68
CA GLY A 473 7.29 8.79 4.94
C GLY A 473 8.56 9.06 5.76
N ASN A 474 9.62 9.46 5.06
CA ASN A 474 10.91 9.87 5.62
C ASN A 474 11.44 11.15 4.93
N TYR A 475 12.49 11.75 5.50
CA TYR A 475 13.13 12.95 4.95
C TYR A 475 14.36 12.63 4.08
N ASN A 476 14.48 11.40 3.59
CA ASN A 476 15.54 11.01 2.68
C ASN A 476 15.13 11.34 1.23
N CYS A 477 15.65 12.44 0.72
CA CYS A 477 15.41 12.89 -0.65
C CYS A 477 16.55 12.49 -1.62
N ALA A 478 17.38 11.52 -1.27
CA ALA A 478 18.44 11.08 -2.17
C ALA A 478 17.86 10.57 -3.50
N GLY A 479 18.50 11.00 -4.59
CA GLY A 479 18.22 10.55 -5.95
C GLY A 479 16.96 11.13 -6.62
N GLN A 480 16.26 12.07 -5.99
CA GLN A 480 15.16 12.78 -6.65
C GLN A 480 15.65 13.63 -7.84
N PRO A 481 14.81 13.82 -8.88
CA PRO A 481 13.49 13.20 -9.09
C PRO A 481 13.56 11.82 -9.79
N PHE A 482 14.76 11.37 -10.17
CA PHE A 482 14.96 10.29 -11.13
C PHE A 482 15.00 8.88 -10.53
N VAL A 483 15.60 8.71 -9.36
CA VAL A 483 15.84 7.41 -8.72
C VAL A 483 15.44 7.53 -7.26
N LYS A 484 14.22 7.12 -6.97
CA LYS A 484 13.55 7.50 -5.72
C LYS A 484 13.95 6.59 -4.58
N VAL A 485 14.38 7.17 -3.45
CA VAL A 485 14.27 6.49 -2.16
C VAL A 485 12.77 6.31 -1.85
N PRO A 486 12.34 5.10 -1.46
CA PRO A 486 10.95 4.86 -1.09
C PRO A 486 10.50 5.80 0.02
N ASN A 487 9.27 6.26 -0.11
CA ASN A 487 8.55 7.01 0.91
C ASN A 487 9.10 8.41 1.28
N ALA A 488 9.84 9.09 0.40
CA ALA A 488 10.23 10.48 0.64
C ALA A 488 8.98 11.39 0.77
N ILE A 489 8.85 12.15 1.86
CA ILE A 489 7.75 13.09 2.10
C ILE A 489 7.84 14.25 1.09
N LEU A 490 6.72 14.78 0.60
CA LEU A 490 6.63 15.94 -0.31
C LEU A 490 7.19 15.72 -1.74
N PHE A 491 8.19 14.87 -1.92
CA PHE A 491 8.84 14.59 -3.22
C PHE A 491 8.07 13.61 -4.14
N SER A 492 6.87 13.22 -3.74
CA SER A 492 5.89 12.60 -4.64
C SER A 492 5.11 13.62 -5.48
N GLY A 493 5.24 14.93 -5.20
CA GLY A 493 4.62 16.03 -5.94
C GLY A 493 5.59 17.19 -6.19
N ASN A 494 5.09 18.28 -6.79
CA ASN A 494 5.92 19.35 -7.34
C ASN A 494 6.46 20.35 -6.29
N TYR A 495 5.93 20.34 -5.07
CA TYR A 495 6.31 21.30 -4.02
C TYR A 495 7.65 20.98 -3.35
N GLY A 496 8.22 19.79 -3.59
CA GLY A 496 9.56 19.45 -3.13
C GLY A 496 10.63 20.38 -3.71
N ASP A 497 10.41 20.88 -4.93
CA ASP A 497 11.32 21.80 -5.62
C ASP A 497 11.42 23.18 -4.98
N LEU A 498 10.46 23.57 -4.13
CA LEU A 498 10.54 24.79 -3.32
C LEU A 498 11.42 24.63 -2.07
N VAL A 499 11.78 23.39 -1.74
CA VAL A 499 12.64 23.04 -0.60
C VAL A 499 14.03 22.62 -1.08
N MET A 500 14.11 21.72 -2.05
CA MET A 500 15.36 21.21 -2.61
C MET A 500 15.40 21.53 -4.11
N LEU A 501 16.23 22.50 -4.51
CA LEU A 501 16.30 22.92 -5.91
C LEU A 501 17.21 22.01 -6.76
N PRO A 502 16.89 21.78 -8.04
CA PRO A 502 17.86 21.34 -9.03
C PRO A 502 18.78 22.49 -9.46
N SER A 503 19.80 22.19 -10.26
CA SER A 503 20.67 23.21 -10.85
C SER A 503 19.92 24.09 -11.86
N ALA A 504 18.97 23.53 -12.60
CA ALA A 504 18.18 24.23 -13.61
C ALA A 504 16.80 23.58 -13.85
N PHE A 505 15.86 24.39 -14.34
CA PHE A 505 14.56 23.95 -14.87
C PHE A 505 14.53 24.12 -16.39
N TYR A 506 13.74 23.28 -17.07
CA TYR A 506 13.68 23.28 -18.53
C TYR A 506 12.40 23.92 -19.05
N HIS A 507 12.55 24.86 -19.97
CA HIS A 507 11.44 25.46 -20.70
C HIS A 507 11.21 24.69 -22.00
N TRP A 508 10.12 23.93 -22.06
CA TRP A 508 9.90 22.90 -23.08
C TRP A 508 9.61 23.47 -24.46
N LYS A 509 8.91 24.60 -24.51
CA LYS A 509 8.59 25.28 -25.77
C LYS A 509 9.81 25.95 -26.39
N GLN A 510 10.64 26.59 -25.57
CA GLN A 510 11.84 27.32 -25.98
C GLN A 510 13.04 26.40 -26.15
N GLN A 511 12.99 25.20 -25.56
CA GLN A 511 14.08 24.24 -25.50
C GLN A 511 15.34 24.78 -24.81
N THR A 512 15.16 25.53 -23.73
CA THR A 512 16.24 26.21 -22.99
C THR A 512 16.19 25.90 -21.51
N TRP A 513 17.35 25.94 -20.84
CA TRP A 513 17.47 25.82 -19.39
C TRP A 513 17.45 27.19 -18.71
N ASP A 514 16.65 27.32 -17.65
CA ASP A 514 16.72 28.42 -16.70
C ASP A 514 17.57 28.02 -15.49
N LEU A 515 18.62 28.79 -15.20
CA LEU A 515 19.70 28.39 -14.29
C LEU A 515 19.48 28.92 -12.87
N TYR A 516 19.49 28.00 -11.90
CA TYR A 516 19.18 28.28 -10.50
C TYR A 516 20.42 28.23 -9.62
N LEU A 517 20.96 27.04 -9.36
CA LEU A 517 22.10 26.87 -8.46
C LEU A 517 23.47 27.04 -9.14
N ILE A 518 23.47 27.30 -10.45
CA ILE A 518 24.67 27.37 -11.28
C ILE A 518 24.67 28.65 -12.12
N ASP A 519 25.86 29.17 -12.42
CA ASP A 519 26.05 30.29 -13.33
C ASP A 519 26.15 29.83 -14.78
N SER A 520 26.74 28.65 -15.02
CA SER A 520 26.89 28.11 -16.36
C SER A 520 27.10 26.60 -16.38
N TYR A 521 26.86 26.00 -17.54
CA TYR A 521 27.28 24.65 -17.87
C TYR A 521 27.80 24.61 -19.31
N LYS A 522 28.73 23.71 -19.60
CA LYS A 522 29.33 23.57 -20.93
C LYS A 522 29.72 22.12 -21.21
N LEU A 523 29.36 21.62 -22.39
CA LEU A 523 29.90 20.38 -22.94
C LEU A 523 31.19 20.66 -23.72
N ASP A 524 32.26 19.95 -23.39
CA ASP A 524 33.42 19.81 -24.26
C ASP A 524 33.22 18.59 -25.16
N ASP A 525 33.04 18.82 -26.46
CA ASP A 525 32.81 17.77 -27.43
C ASP A 525 34.04 16.87 -27.66
N ALA A 526 35.26 17.35 -27.43
CA ALA A 526 36.46 16.55 -27.62
C ALA A 526 36.62 15.53 -26.49
N THR A 527 36.38 15.96 -25.25
CA THR A 527 36.53 15.10 -24.07
C THR A 527 35.23 14.44 -23.63
N LYS A 528 34.08 14.83 -24.22
CA LYS A 528 32.73 14.42 -23.82
C LYS A 528 32.45 14.70 -22.35
N THR A 529 32.93 15.85 -21.86
CA THR A 529 32.83 16.24 -20.45
C THR A 529 31.94 17.47 -20.30
N TYR A 530 30.93 17.37 -19.45
CA TYR A 530 30.21 18.52 -18.95
C TYR A 530 30.99 19.17 -17.81
N THR A 531 31.13 20.50 -17.85
CA THR A 531 31.62 21.34 -16.75
C THR A 531 30.50 22.24 -16.28
N VAL A 532 30.26 22.30 -14.97
CA VAL A 532 29.25 23.11 -14.31
C VAL A 532 29.95 24.08 -13.36
N THR A 533 29.57 25.35 -13.43
CA THR A 533 30.04 26.41 -12.51
C THR A 533 28.91 26.77 -11.54
N ILE A 534 29.11 26.48 -10.26
CA ILE A 534 28.16 26.66 -9.16
C ILE A 534 28.27 28.10 -8.65
N LYS A 535 27.13 28.71 -8.31
CA LYS A 535 27.10 30.05 -7.73
C LYS A 535 27.81 30.08 -6.37
N SER A 536 28.59 31.13 -6.13
CA SER A 536 29.46 31.21 -4.93
C SER A 536 28.79 31.75 -3.68
N ASP A 537 27.61 32.35 -3.80
CA ASP A 537 26.85 33.01 -2.73
C ASP A 537 25.72 32.13 -2.15
N LEU A 538 25.68 30.85 -2.50
CA LEU A 538 24.63 29.93 -2.07
C LEU A 538 24.90 29.36 -0.67
N THR A 539 23.85 29.31 0.15
CA THR A 539 23.87 28.62 1.45
C THR A 539 22.68 27.69 1.63
N TRP A 540 22.95 26.54 2.24
CA TRP A 540 21.95 25.66 2.81
C TRP A 540 21.22 26.34 3.98
N SER A 541 20.01 25.86 4.30
CA SER A 541 19.24 26.34 5.46
C SER A 541 19.95 26.17 6.82
N ASP A 542 20.92 25.26 6.93
CA ASP A 542 21.78 25.10 8.12
C ASP A 542 22.94 26.12 8.17
N GLY A 543 23.07 26.97 7.15
CA GLY A 543 24.07 28.03 7.04
C GLY A 543 25.39 27.62 6.38
N LYS A 544 25.55 26.36 5.97
CA LYS A 544 26.74 25.91 5.24
C LYS A 544 26.67 26.34 3.77
N PRO A 545 27.82 26.62 3.12
CA PRO A 545 27.83 26.93 1.69
C PRO A 545 27.41 25.71 0.85
N ILE A 546 26.78 25.96 -0.30
CA ILE A 546 26.56 24.93 -1.32
C ILE A 546 27.79 24.88 -2.22
N THR A 547 28.41 23.71 -2.37
CA THR A 547 29.67 23.56 -3.14
C THR A 547 29.62 22.36 -4.10
N SER A 548 30.65 22.22 -4.91
CA SER A 548 30.87 21.06 -5.81
C SER A 548 30.91 19.71 -5.06
N GLN A 549 31.19 19.72 -3.76
CA GLN A 549 31.13 18.52 -2.93
C GLN A 549 29.69 18.00 -2.76
N ASP A 550 28.70 18.88 -2.75
CA ASP A 550 27.28 18.50 -2.72
C ASP A 550 26.87 17.80 -4.04
N TYR A 551 27.46 18.22 -5.17
CA TYR A 551 27.26 17.55 -6.46
C TYR A 551 27.88 16.16 -6.47
N LEU A 552 29.13 16.02 -6.01
CA LEU A 552 29.76 14.69 -5.83
C LEU A 552 28.89 13.80 -4.94
N THR A 553 28.40 14.34 -3.82
CA THR A 553 27.52 13.63 -2.89
C THR A 553 26.24 13.15 -3.58
N THR A 554 25.60 14.03 -4.34
CA THR A 554 24.36 13.77 -5.06
C THR A 554 24.52 12.60 -6.04
N PHE A 555 25.52 12.67 -6.92
CA PHE A 555 25.68 11.67 -7.97
C PHE A 555 26.20 10.34 -7.44
N TRP A 556 27.05 10.33 -6.39
CA TRP A 556 27.44 9.08 -5.74
C TRP A 556 26.29 8.41 -4.99
N CYS A 557 25.40 9.18 -4.35
CA CYS A 557 24.18 8.60 -3.77
C CYS A 557 23.28 8.02 -4.87
N GLN A 558 23.16 8.70 -6.01
CA GLN A 558 22.43 8.14 -7.17
C GLN A 558 23.09 6.87 -7.73
N TRP A 559 24.41 6.76 -7.71
CA TRP A 559 25.12 5.52 -8.07
C TRP A 559 24.71 4.37 -7.14
N VAL A 560 24.67 4.63 -5.83
CA VAL A 560 24.23 3.64 -4.82
C VAL A 560 22.81 3.16 -5.08
N LEU A 561 21.93 4.05 -5.56
CA LEU A 561 20.54 3.71 -5.91
C LEU A 561 20.41 3.02 -7.28
N GLY A 562 21.51 2.79 -8.00
CA GLY A 562 21.50 2.17 -9.31
C GLY A 562 20.96 3.09 -10.41
N SER A 563 21.28 4.39 -10.36
CA SER A 563 20.82 5.35 -11.35
C SER A 563 21.26 4.99 -12.78
N PRO A 564 20.34 5.00 -13.77
CA PRO A 564 20.68 4.77 -15.17
C PRO A 564 21.70 5.76 -15.75
N LEU A 565 21.89 6.93 -15.12
CA LEU A 565 22.93 7.89 -15.51
C LEU A 565 24.31 7.22 -15.63
N TRP A 566 24.63 6.30 -14.72
CA TRP A 566 25.93 5.64 -14.64
C TRP A 566 26.19 4.60 -15.75
N GLU A 567 25.21 4.38 -16.63
CA GLU A 567 25.44 3.66 -17.90
C GLU A 567 26.13 4.54 -18.96
N TYR A 568 26.06 5.87 -18.81
CA TYR A 568 26.53 6.86 -19.78
C TYR A 568 27.79 7.61 -19.35
N ILE A 569 28.14 7.56 -18.06
CA ILE A 569 29.27 8.28 -17.47
C ILE A 569 30.27 7.32 -16.83
N ASP A 570 31.53 7.72 -16.79
CA ASP A 570 32.61 6.97 -16.14
C ASP A 570 33.36 7.75 -15.07
N LYS A 571 33.25 9.08 -15.07
CA LYS A 571 34.00 9.94 -14.17
C LYS A 571 33.21 11.19 -13.80
N ILE A 572 33.25 11.50 -12.51
CA ILE A 572 32.82 12.80 -11.97
C ILE A 572 33.95 13.37 -11.12
N ALA A 573 34.08 14.70 -11.04
CA ALA A 573 35.08 15.36 -10.22
C ALA A 573 34.62 16.75 -9.75
N ALA A 574 35.24 17.22 -8.67
CA ALA A 574 35.12 18.58 -8.14
C ALA A 574 36.52 19.20 -8.06
N PRO A 575 37.01 19.88 -9.11
CA PRO A 575 38.37 20.45 -9.11
C PRO A 575 38.60 21.54 -8.06
N ASP A 576 37.53 22.25 -7.70
CA ASP A 576 37.48 23.30 -6.68
C ASP A 576 36.04 23.41 -6.12
N ASP A 577 35.79 24.31 -5.17
CA ASP A 577 34.50 24.45 -4.47
C ASP A 577 33.33 24.86 -5.38
N HIS A 578 33.58 25.41 -6.56
CA HIS A 578 32.54 25.94 -7.46
C HIS A 578 32.52 25.27 -8.84
N THR A 579 33.40 24.32 -9.09
CA THR A 579 33.47 23.60 -10.37
C THR A 579 33.15 22.13 -10.17
N PHE A 580 32.19 21.61 -10.94
CA PHE A 580 31.88 20.19 -11.01
C PHE A 580 31.98 19.70 -12.45
N THR A 581 32.57 18.53 -12.68
CA THR A 581 32.71 17.93 -14.01
C THR A 581 32.15 16.52 -14.07
N MET A 582 31.59 16.15 -15.22
CA MET A 582 31.00 14.84 -15.50
C MET A 582 31.37 14.39 -16.91
N SER A 583 32.16 13.33 -17.02
CA SER A 583 32.61 12.76 -18.29
C SER A 583 31.75 11.59 -18.73
N MET A 584 31.39 11.59 -20.01
CA MET A 584 30.62 10.53 -20.64
C MET A 584 31.55 9.48 -21.26
N ASN A 585 31.29 8.20 -20.99
CA ASN A 585 31.85 7.09 -21.75
C ASN A 585 30.94 6.69 -22.93
N GLN A 586 29.66 7.02 -22.86
CA GLN A 586 28.68 6.85 -23.92
C GLN A 586 27.89 8.16 -24.06
N PRO A 587 28.18 8.98 -25.07
CA PRO A 587 27.48 10.24 -25.29
C PRO A 587 25.97 10.02 -25.43
N ALA A 588 25.17 10.76 -24.67
CA ALA A 588 23.71 10.70 -24.72
C ALA A 588 23.11 12.05 -24.24
N PRO A 589 22.00 12.52 -24.85
CA PRO A 589 21.41 13.81 -24.50
C PRO A 589 20.78 13.81 -23.09
N VAL A 590 20.46 12.63 -22.57
CA VAL A 590 19.88 12.51 -21.22
C VAL A 590 20.87 12.88 -20.12
N VAL A 591 22.18 12.78 -20.36
CA VAL A 591 23.20 13.10 -19.35
C VAL A 591 23.07 14.56 -18.90
N GLU A 592 22.82 15.47 -19.83
CA GLU A 592 22.57 16.88 -19.52
C GLU A 592 21.37 17.05 -18.58
N ARG A 593 20.27 16.35 -18.85
CA ARG A 593 19.07 16.45 -18.00
C ARG A 593 19.32 15.86 -16.61
N TYR A 594 20.00 14.72 -16.50
CA TYR A 594 20.35 14.18 -15.19
C TYR A 594 21.25 15.12 -14.41
N LEU A 595 22.24 15.72 -15.08
CA LEU A 595 23.18 16.65 -14.48
C LEU A 595 22.48 17.90 -13.96
N LEU A 596 21.65 18.53 -14.79
CA LEU A 596 21.07 19.83 -14.50
C LEU A 596 19.79 19.77 -13.65
N HIS A 597 19.04 18.67 -13.72
CA HIS A 597 17.70 18.59 -13.14
C HIS A 597 17.60 17.60 -11.95
N SER A 598 18.73 17.07 -11.47
CA SER A 598 18.75 16.36 -10.19
C SER A 598 18.64 17.36 -9.04
N ASN A 599 17.81 17.08 -8.03
CA ASN A 599 17.81 17.88 -6.81
C ASN A 599 19.14 17.65 -6.08
N ILE A 600 19.89 18.73 -5.84
CA ILE A 600 21.19 18.65 -5.15
C ILE A 600 20.94 18.38 -3.66
N ILE A 601 21.73 17.48 -3.06
CA ILE A 601 21.61 17.08 -1.64
C ILE A 601 22.86 17.47 -0.83
N PRO A 602 22.70 17.80 0.46
CA PRO A 602 23.78 18.33 1.28
C PRO A 602 24.78 17.24 1.69
N THR A 603 26.08 17.49 1.49
CA THR A 603 27.17 16.63 1.99
C THR A 603 27.09 16.42 3.49
N SER A 604 26.58 17.40 4.26
CA SER A 604 26.44 17.30 5.71
C SER A 604 25.53 16.16 6.18
N GLN A 605 24.60 15.69 5.34
CA GLN A 605 23.71 14.55 5.67
C GLN A 605 24.13 13.25 4.98
N TYR A 606 24.67 13.34 3.76
CA TYR A 606 24.86 12.16 2.89
C TYR A 606 26.33 11.85 2.58
N GLY A 607 27.27 12.71 3.00
CA GLY A 607 28.68 12.66 2.61
C GLY A 607 29.38 11.35 2.97
N ASP A 608 29.11 10.78 4.16
CA ASP A 608 29.72 9.52 4.59
C ASP A 608 29.37 8.34 3.67
N ILE A 609 28.13 8.31 3.18
CA ILE A 609 27.65 7.26 2.26
C ILE A 609 28.21 7.51 0.87
N ALA A 610 28.22 8.76 0.39
CA ALA A 610 28.81 9.12 -0.89
C ALA A 610 30.31 8.78 -0.95
N GLU A 611 31.06 9.00 0.12
CA GLU A 611 32.48 8.66 0.18
C GLU A 611 32.71 7.14 0.20
N GLN A 612 31.83 6.38 0.86
CA GLN A 612 31.83 4.91 0.79
C GLN A 612 31.52 4.42 -0.63
N ALA A 613 30.58 5.07 -1.32
CA ALA A 613 30.25 4.78 -2.71
C ALA A 613 31.44 5.04 -3.64
N ARG A 614 32.07 6.21 -3.53
CA ARG A 614 33.26 6.57 -4.32
C ARG A 614 34.38 5.54 -4.17
N LYS A 615 34.76 5.17 -2.95
CA LYS A 615 35.80 4.16 -2.68
C LYS A 615 35.44 2.78 -3.26
N SER A 616 34.17 2.41 -3.18
CA SER A 616 33.66 1.15 -3.73
C SER A 616 33.70 1.16 -5.26
N ALA A 617 33.33 2.27 -5.89
CA ALA A 617 33.38 2.44 -7.33
C ALA A 617 34.82 2.54 -7.86
N GLU A 618 35.76 3.13 -7.13
CA GLU A 618 37.18 3.16 -7.54
C GLU A 618 37.85 1.79 -7.52
N THR A 619 37.41 0.89 -6.63
CA THR A 619 37.89 -0.49 -6.58
C THR A 619 37.24 -1.40 -7.61
N GLY A 620 35.99 -1.13 -8.01
CA GLY A 620 35.23 -1.94 -8.98
C GLY A 620 35.06 -1.36 -10.39
N GLY A 621 35.42 -0.09 -10.60
CA GLY A 621 35.05 0.73 -11.76
C GLY A 621 33.68 1.41 -11.61
N ALA A 622 33.46 2.53 -12.29
CA ALA A 622 32.19 3.28 -12.25
C ALA A 622 30.96 2.47 -12.73
N SER A 623 31.19 1.46 -13.56
CA SER A 623 30.16 0.51 -14.03
C SER A 623 29.90 -0.66 -13.05
N ALA A 624 30.58 -0.72 -11.91
CA ALA A 624 30.32 -1.73 -10.90
C ALA A 624 28.93 -1.54 -10.31
N LYS A 625 28.27 -2.65 -9.96
CA LYS A 625 27.00 -2.58 -9.24
C LYS A 625 27.26 -2.19 -7.78
N PRO A 626 26.43 -1.31 -7.19
CA PRO A 626 26.52 -0.99 -5.78
C PRO A 626 26.25 -2.24 -4.93
N SER A 627 26.94 -2.35 -3.79
CA SER A 627 26.69 -3.47 -2.87
C SER A 627 25.31 -3.34 -2.22
N ALA A 628 24.66 -4.47 -1.96
CA ALA A 628 23.37 -4.49 -1.28
C ALA A 628 23.45 -3.83 0.12
N SER A 629 24.57 -4.01 0.82
CA SER A 629 24.82 -3.37 2.13
C SER A 629 24.82 -1.84 2.03
N LEU A 630 25.54 -1.27 1.07
CA LEU A 630 25.60 0.18 0.87
C LEU A 630 24.25 0.75 0.40
N THR A 631 23.56 0.01 -0.47
CA THR A 631 22.20 0.36 -0.92
C THR A 631 21.23 0.40 0.25
N ASN A 632 21.21 -0.64 1.08
CA ASN A 632 20.36 -0.72 2.28
C ASN A 632 20.69 0.39 3.30
N LYS A 633 21.97 0.77 3.41
CA LYS A 633 22.39 1.88 4.27
C LYS A 633 21.85 3.22 3.78
N LEU A 634 21.92 3.51 2.48
CA LEU A 634 21.37 4.74 1.91
C LEU A 634 19.85 4.76 2.01
N VAL A 635 19.17 3.68 1.62
CA VAL A 635 17.70 3.58 1.69
C VAL A 635 17.19 3.63 3.13
N GLY A 636 17.94 3.05 4.07
CA GLY A 636 17.62 3.04 5.50
C GLY A 636 18.00 4.33 6.24
N LEU A 637 18.70 5.27 5.61
CA LEU A 637 19.05 6.55 6.23
C LEU A 637 17.77 7.33 6.56
N GLN A 638 17.66 7.78 7.80
CA GLN A 638 16.54 8.57 8.31
C GLN A 638 17.06 9.96 8.75
N PRO A 639 17.16 10.95 7.85
CA PRO A 639 17.44 12.32 8.25
C PRO A 639 16.32 12.84 9.17
N ASP A 640 16.65 13.69 10.14
CA ASP A 640 15.66 14.27 11.06
C ASP A 640 14.82 15.39 10.40
N ALA A 641 15.36 16.00 9.35
CA ALA A 641 14.78 17.13 8.62
C ALA A 641 15.44 17.27 7.23
N TYR A 642 14.76 17.92 6.29
CA TYR A 642 15.42 18.46 5.10
C TYR A 642 16.29 19.66 5.46
N ILE A 643 17.47 19.72 4.84
CA ILE A 643 18.30 20.93 4.79
C ILE A 643 18.08 21.55 3.42
N ALA A 644 17.21 22.56 3.37
CA ALA A 644 16.75 23.19 2.13
C ALA A 644 17.82 24.04 1.44
N SER A 645 17.86 24.01 0.11
CA SER A 645 18.52 25.00 -0.75
C SER A 645 17.54 26.05 -1.28
N GLY A 646 16.24 25.71 -1.34
CA GLY A 646 15.18 26.54 -1.87
C GLY A 646 14.65 27.60 -0.90
N PRO A 647 13.70 28.43 -1.38
CA PRO A 647 13.19 29.58 -0.64
C PRO A 647 12.24 29.22 0.50
N PHE A 648 11.95 27.94 0.73
CA PHE A 648 11.10 27.50 1.83
C PHE A 648 11.68 26.33 2.61
N ASN A 649 11.43 26.34 3.92
CA ASN A 649 11.62 25.21 4.83
C ASN A 649 10.27 24.56 5.15
N ILE A 650 10.28 23.30 5.60
CA ILE A 650 9.11 22.67 6.19
C ILE A 650 8.89 23.21 7.62
N ASP A 651 7.66 23.63 7.94
CA ASP A 651 7.23 23.78 9.33
C ASP A 651 6.73 22.44 9.87
N TYR A 652 7.65 21.69 10.48
CA TYR A 652 7.41 20.34 11.00
C TYR A 652 6.31 20.29 12.07
N LYS A 653 5.93 21.41 12.70
CA LYS A 653 4.82 21.45 13.67
C LYS A 653 3.45 21.28 13.00
N THR A 654 3.37 21.64 11.72
CA THR A 654 2.12 21.55 10.96
C THR A 654 1.96 20.22 10.24
N LEU A 655 3.06 19.48 10.03
CA LEU A 655 3.09 18.26 9.25
C LEU A 655 2.26 17.13 9.90
N ASN A 656 1.14 16.78 9.27
CA ASN A 656 0.27 15.68 9.69
C ASN A 656 -0.37 14.96 8.49
N ASN A 657 -1.43 14.17 8.69
CA ASN A 657 -2.09 13.42 7.61
C ASN A 657 -2.89 14.29 6.63
N THR A 658 -3.27 15.50 7.04
CA THR A 658 -4.21 16.37 6.33
C THR A 658 -3.58 17.67 5.84
N GLN A 659 -2.48 18.11 6.47
CA GLN A 659 -1.86 19.38 6.15
C GLN A 659 -0.35 19.39 6.44
N LEU A 660 0.39 20.15 5.64
CA LEU A 660 1.79 20.52 5.79
C LEU A 660 1.94 22.00 5.41
N THR A 661 2.76 22.76 6.13
CA THR A 661 3.08 24.16 5.78
C THR A 661 4.56 24.30 5.44
N LEU A 662 4.85 25.00 4.35
CA LEU A 662 6.19 25.51 4.04
C LEU A 662 6.29 26.97 4.48
N VAL A 663 7.39 27.35 5.12
CA VAL A 663 7.66 28.70 5.64
C VAL A 663 8.91 29.26 4.99
N LYS A 664 8.90 30.56 4.71
CA LYS A 664 9.99 31.23 4.00
C LYS A 664 11.36 31.00 4.66
N ASN A 665 12.31 30.52 3.87
CA ASN A 665 13.72 30.38 4.23
C ASN A 665 14.46 31.62 3.73
N ALA A 666 14.68 32.61 4.59
CA ALA A 666 15.30 33.89 4.20
C ALA A 666 16.73 33.76 3.64
N LYS A 667 17.41 32.63 3.87
CA LYS A 667 18.75 32.33 3.35
C LYS A 667 18.75 31.42 2.12
N GLY A 668 17.59 30.91 1.73
CA GLY A 668 17.44 30.02 0.59
C GLY A 668 17.53 30.76 -0.73
N TYR A 669 17.88 30.06 -1.80
CA TYR A 669 17.87 30.63 -3.13
C TYR A 669 16.46 31.13 -3.50
N ALA A 670 16.39 32.26 -4.20
CA ALA A 670 15.15 32.94 -4.60
C ALA A 670 14.25 33.44 -3.45
N ALA A 671 14.72 33.45 -2.20
CA ALA A 671 13.95 33.96 -1.06
C ALA A 671 13.57 35.45 -1.19
N ASP A 672 14.41 36.24 -1.85
CA ASP A 672 14.18 37.65 -2.20
C ASP A 672 13.17 37.82 -3.35
N ARG A 673 13.02 36.81 -4.19
CA ARG A 673 12.12 36.82 -5.35
C ARG A 673 10.71 36.38 -5.00
N VAL A 674 10.58 35.28 -4.24
CA VAL A 674 9.25 34.74 -3.86
C VAL A 674 8.46 35.73 -3.02
N LYS A 675 7.18 35.90 -3.37
CA LYS A 675 6.30 36.91 -2.77
C LYS A 675 5.41 36.39 -1.63
N PHE A 676 5.37 35.07 -1.44
CA PHE A 676 4.61 34.42 -0.37
C PHE A 676 5.51 34.11 0.82
N ASP A 677 4.97 34.27 2.03
CA ASP A 677 5.67 33.93 3.27
C ASP A 677 5.41 32.49 3.71
N LYS A 678 4.26 31.93 3.29
CA LYS A 678 3.85 30.56 3.60
C LYS A 678 3.15 29.88 2.45
N ILE A 679 3.32 28.57 2.37
CA ILE A 679 2.60 27.68 1.47
C ILE A 679 1.93 26.60 2.31
N VAL A 680 0.61 26.60 2.37
CA VAL A 680 -0.19 25.63 3.11
C VAL A 680 -0.65 24.53 2.15
N ILE A 681 -0.14 23.32 2.35
CA ILE A 681 -0.43 22.16 1.50
C ILE A 681 -1.44 21.27 2.21
N TYR A 682 -2.62 21.10 1.62
CA TYR A 682 -3.66 20.18 2.06
C TYR A 682 -3.48 18.82 1.38
N ASN A 683 -3.40 17.77 2.20
CA ASN A 683 -3.16 16.40 1.73
C ASN A 683 -4.44 15.68 1.36
N GLY A 684 -4.44 15.01 0.21
CA GLY A 684 -5.42 13.97 -0.08
C GLY A 684 -5.75 13.79 -1.56
N GLU A 685 -6.41 12.68 -1.84
CA GLU A 685 -6.97 12.39 -3.16
C GLU A 685 -8.17 13.28 -3.47
N THR A 686 -8.63 13.26 -4.72
CA THR A 686 -9.75 14.07 -5.21
C THR A 686 -10.94 14.18 -4.24
N PRO A 687 -11.44 13.10 -3.61
CA PRO A 687 -12.56 13.20 -2.66
C PRO A 687 -12.27 14.02 -1.40
N ALA A 688 -11.01 14.04 -0.94
CA ALA A 688 -10.59 14.78 0.25
C ALA A 688 -10.40 16.27 -0.04
N VAL A 689 -9.84 16.62 -1.20
CA VAL A 689 -9.57 18.03 -1.57
C VAL A 689 -10.78 18.73 -2.19
N THR A 690 -11.72 18.00 -2.82
CA THR A 690 -12.89 18.60 -3.50
C THR A 690 -13.71 19.54 -2.60
N PRO A 691 -14.08 19.17 -1.35
CA PRO A 691 -14.81 20.09 -0.47
C PRO A 691 -14.02 21.36 -0.13
N LEU A 692 -12.69 21.25 -0.01
CA LEU A 692 -11.81 22.39 0.27
C LEU A 692 -11.76 23.34 -0.94
N MET A 693 -11.74 22.80 -2.15
CA MET A 693 -11.88 23.60 -3.40
C MET A 693 -13.23 24.30 -3.46
N LEU A 694 -14.34 23.59 -3.19
CA LEU A 694 -15.68 24.19 -3.20
C LEU A 694 -15.85 25.32 -2.18
N SER A 695 -15.14 25.23 -1.04
CA SER A 695 -15.12 26.28 -0.02
C SER A 695 -14.12 27.41 -0.28
N LYS A 696 -13.39 27.39 -1.42
CA LYS A 696 -12.30 28.32 -1.74
C LYS A 696 -11.16 28.34 -0.72
N THR A 697 -10.98 27.23 0.01
CA THR A 697 -9.89 27.06 0.98
C THR A 697 -8.55 26.82 0.29
N ILE A 698 -8.54 26.23 -0.91
CA ILE A 698 -7.33 25.94 -1.71
C ILE A 698 -7.27 26.87 -2.92
N ASP A 699 -6.11 27.43 -3.21
CA ASP A 699 -5.88 28.29 -4.38
C ASP A 699 -5.55 27.50 -5.63
N TYR A 700 -4.78 26.40 -5.50
CA TYR A 700 -4.34 25.60 -6.63
C TYR A 700 -4.25 24.13 -6.26
N ALA A 701 -4.73 23.25 -7.14
CA ALA A 701 -4.61 21.80 -6.95
C ALA A 701 -4.20 21.09 -8.24
N THR A 702 -3.43 20.02 -8.13
CA THR A 702 -2.91 19.22 -9.26
C THR A 702 -3.58 17.85 -9.41
N ASN A 703 -4.60 17.56 -8.60
CA ASN A 703 -5.36 16.31 -8.63
C ASN A 703 -6.14 16.14 -9.96
N GLY A 704 -6.42 14.89 -10.34
CA GLY A 704 -7.31 14.57 -11.46
C GLY A 704 -8.79 14.70 -11.07
N PHE A 705 -9.38 15.87 -11.28
CA PHE A 705 -10.79 16.10 -10.97
C PHE A 705 -11.73 15.59 -12.08
N PRO A 706 -12.87 14.97 -11.74
CA PRO A 706 -13.93 14.67 -12.71
C PRO A 706 -14.47 15.95 -13.36
N VAL A 707 -14.96 15.82 -14.60
CA VAL A 707 -15.55 16.94 -15.36
C VAL A 707 -16.63 17.69 -14.59
N ALA A 708 -17.48 16.97 -13.85
CA ALA A 708 -18.53 17.57 -13.04
C ALA A 708 -17.97 18.49 -11.93
N SER A 709 -16.92 18.04 -11.25
CA SER A 709 -16.25 18.83 -10.21
C SER A 709 -15.54 20.05 -10.80
N ALA A 710 -14.83 19.88 -11.93
CA ALA A 710 -14.17 20.98 -12.63
C ALA A 710 -15.15 22.09 -13.01
N LYS A 711 -16.32 21.74 -13.57
CA LYS A 711 -17.39 22.70 -13.88
C LYS A 711 -17.93 23.42 -12.65
N GLN A 712 -18.02 22.75 -11.51
CA GLN A 712 -18.42 23.39 -10.25
C GLN A 712 -17.37 24.40 -9.78
N PHE A 713 -16.08 24.09 -9.95
CA PHE A 713 -15.00 25.02 -9.62
C PHE A 713 -15.03 26.26 -10.53
N GLU A 714 -15.20 26.06 -11.84
CA GLU A 714 -15.37 27.15 -12.80
C GLU A 714 -16.55 28.06 -12.43
N ALA A 715 -17.70 27.47 -12.07
CA ALA A 715 -18.90 28.21 -11.66
C ALA A 715 -18.69 29.08 -10.40
N ILE A 716 -17.73 28.73 -9.54
CA ILE A 716 -17.37 29.52 -8.35
C ILE A 716 -16.11 30.39 -8.56
N GLY A 717 -15.57 30.46 -9.78
CA GLY A 717 -14.50 31.39 -10.15
C GLY A 717 -13.08 30.81 -10.18
N TYR A 718 -12.92 29.49 -10.21
CA TYR A 718 -11.62 28.89 -10.56
C TYR A 718 -11.40 28.93 -12.07
N GLU A 719 -10.16 29.16 -12.48
CA GLU A 719 -9.68 28.88 -13.84
C GLU A 719 -9.03 27.50 -13.87
N ILE A 720 -9.32 26.69 -14.89
CA ILE A 720 -8.67 25.38 -15.05
C ILE A 720 -7.40 25.55 -15.89
N LEU A 721 -6.23 25.43 -15.27
CA LEU A 721 -4.95 25.44 -15.96
C LEU A 721 -4.68 24.09 -16.64
N LYS A 722 -4.18 24.14 -17.87
CA LYS A 722 -4.02 22.98 -18.75
C LYS A 722 -2.59 22.80 -19.27
N PRO A 723 -1.56 22.79 -18.40
CA PRO A 723 -0.20 22.52 -18.85
C PRO A 723 -0.08 21.09 -19.41
N PRO A 724 0.79 20.85 -20.41
CA PRO A 724 0.98 19.52 -20.95
C PRO A 724 1.54 18.58 -19.89
N THR A 725 1.07 17.33 -19.90
CA THR A 725 1.65 16.27 -19.07
C THR A 725 2.61 15.36 -19.86
N TYR A 726 2.70 15.54 -21.18
CA TYR A 726 3.52 14.75 -22.10
C TYR A 726 3.22 13.24 -22.08
N SER A 727 2.01 12.89 -21.66
CA SER A 727 1.54 11.52 -21.47
C SER A 727 0.02 11.46 -21.56
N GLY A 728 -0.54 10.26 -21.47
CA GLY A 728 -1.98 10.05 -21.36
C GLY A 728 -2.33 8.58 -21.22
N PRO A 729 -3.62 8.21 -21.15
CA PRO A 729 -4.04 6.83 -21.20
C PRO A 729 -3.97 6.29 -22.64
N ALA A 730 -3.59 5.02 -22.78
CA ALA A 730 -3.58 4.28 -24.02
C ALA A 730 -4.22 2.89 -23.84
N LEU A 731 -4.77 2.35 -24.91
CA LEU A 731 -5.21 0.97 -25.00
C LEU A 731 -4.01 0.06 -25.29
N PHE A 732 -3.73 -0.82 -24.33
CA PHE A 732 -2.73 -1.87 -24.40
C PHE A 732 -3.40 -3.18 -24.81
N MET A 733 -2.69 -3.98 -25.60
CA MET A 733 -3.17 -5.23 -26.17
C MET A 733 -2.25 -6.38 -25.77
N ASN A 734 -2.82 -7.54 -25.43
CA ASN A 734 -2.05 -8.74 -25.16
C ASN A 734 -1.86 -9.57 -26.43
N TYR A 735 -0.72 -9.41 -27.10
CA TYR A 735 -0.36 -10.10 -28.34
C TYR A 735 -0.10 -11.61 -28.15
N GLY A 736 0.21 -12.03 -26.92
CA GLY A 736 0.39 -13.43 -26.57
C GLY A 736 -0.93 -14.17 -26.36
N ALA A 737 -1.88 -13.53 -25.65
CA ALA A 737 -3.18 -14.12 -25.36
C ALA A 737 -4.21 -13.92 -26.48
N GLN A 738 -4.08 -12.86 -27.27
CA GLN A 738 -4.97 -12.49 -28.38
C GLN A 738 -4.17 -12.36 -29.68
N PRO A 739 -3.92 -13.47 -30.40
CA PRO A 739 -3.05 -13.49 -31.57
C PRO A 739 -3.51 -12.57 -32.71
N GLU A 740 -4.81 -12.28 -32.82
CA GLU A 740 -5.37 -11.37 -33.82
C GLU A 740 -4.79 -9.95 -33.75
N PHE A 741 -4.32 -9.51 -32.57
CA PHE A 741 -3.67 -8.23 -32.42
C PHE A 741 -2.29 -8.19 -33.06
N ASN A 742 -1.73 -9.31 -33.55
CA ASN A 742 -0.48 -9.29 -34.32
C ASN A 742 -0.65 -8.65 -35.71
N ASP A 743 -1.86 -8.64 -36.28
CA ASP A 743 -2.15 -7.96 -37.55
C ASP A 743 -2.29 -6.45 -37.33
N ALA A 744 -1.43 -5.66 -37.98
CA ALA A 744 -1.46 -4.20 -37.86
C ALA A 744 -2.79 -3.60 -38.32
N ARG A 745 -3.47 -4.22 -39.31
CA ARG A 745 -4.77 -3.73 -39.81
C ARG A 745 -5.84 -3.82 -38.75
N VAL A 746 -5.80 -4.84 -37.88
CA VAL A 746 -6.72 -4.97 -36.75
C VAL A 746 -6.49 -3.82 -35.77
N ARG A 747 -5.24 -3.52 -35.41
CA ARG A 747 -4.92 -2.42 -34.47
C ARG A 747 -5.29 -1.06 -35.05
N GLN A 748 -5.01 -0.83 -36.32
CA GLN A 748 -5.45 0.36 -37.05
C GLN A 748 -6.97 0.48 -37.07
N ALA A 749 -7.70 -0.62 -37.32
CA ALA A 749 -9.15 -0.63 -37.27
C ALA A 749 -9.67 -0.26 -35.88
N LEU A 750 -9.12 -0.85 -34.81
CA LEU A 750 -9.49 -0.50 -33.44
C LEU A 750 -9.29 1.00 -33.17
N ASN A 751 -8.24 1.60 -33.70
CA ASN A 751 -8.01 3.05 -33.58
C ASN A 751 -9.09 3.86 -34.30
N TYR A 752 -9.44 3.49 -35.55
CA TYR A 752 -10.50 4.15 -36.32
C TYR A 752 -11.90 3.99 -35.71
N VAL A 753 -12.15 2.96 -34.89
CA VAL A 753 -13.41 2.82 -34.14
C VAL A 753 -13.54 3.89 -33.07
N ILE A 754 -12.43 4.37 -32.50
CA ILE A 754 -12.45 5.26 -31.34
C ILE A 754 -12.62 6.70 -31.82
N ASP A 755 -13.68 7.35 -31.36
CA ASP A 755 -13.79 8.79 -31.27
C ASP A 755 -12.99 9.26 -30.05
N HIS A 756 -11.75 9.67 -30.35
CA HIS A 756 -10.77 10.08 -29.35
C HIS A 756 -11.13 11.42 -28.67
N ASP A 757 -11.77 12.34 -29.41
CA ASP A 757 -12.23 13.60 -28.84
C ASP A 757 -13.35 13.33 -27.83
N ARG A 758 -14.33 12.51 -28.20
CA ARG A 758 -15.38 12.04 -27.29
C ARG A 758 -14.80 11.32 -26.07
N ASN A 759 -13.81 10.46 -26.26
CA ASN A 759 -13.20 9.71 -25.15
C ASN A 759 -12.45 10.62 -24.18
N GLY A 760 -11.68 11.59 -24.70
CA GLY A 760 -11.01 12.61 -23.90
C GLY A 760 -12.00 13.50 -23.15
N ASP A 761 -13.07 13.93 -23.81
CA ASP A 761 -14.13 14.74 -23.22
C ASP A 761 -14.85 14.01 -22.09
N ALA A 762 -15.15 12.72 -22.26
CA ALA A 762 -15.76 11.89 -21.23
C ALA A 762 -14.87 11.73 -19.99
N ALA A 763 -13.55 11.69 -20.18
CA ALA A 763 -12.58 11.50 -19.11
C ALA A 763 -12.26 12.80 -18.35
N LEU A 764 -11.93 13.88 -19.07
CA LEU A 764 -11.36 15.11 -18.53
C LEU A 764 -11.92 16.40 -19.17
N GLY A 765 -12.96 16.29 -20.00
CA GLY A 765 -13.46 17.42 -20.78
C GLY A 765 -12.37 17.97 -21.69
N SER A 766 -12.30 19.30 -21.81
CA SER A 766 -11.31 19.97 -22.66
C SER A 766 -9.83 19.73 -22.28
N SER A 767 -9.53 19.09 -21.14
CA SER A 767 -8.18 18.67 -20.76
C SER A 767 -7.77 17.29 -21.30
N GLY A 768 -8.71 16.52 -21.88
CA GLY A 768 -8.40 15.35 -22.71
C GLY A 768 -8.36 15.76 -24.17
N LYS A 769 -7.19 15.66 -24.81
CA LYS A 769 -7.01 16.06 -26.23
C LYS A 769 -6.70 14.84 -27.09
N ALA A 770 -7.45 14.63 -28.16
CA ALA A 770 -7.12 13.57 -29.11
C ALA A 770 -5.68 13.76 -29.65
N THR A 771 -4.93 12.66 -29.71
CA THR A 771 -3.60 12.66 -30.32
C THR A 771 -3.74 12.79 -31.83
N LYS A 772 -2.95 13.66 -32.45
CA LYS A 772 -3.00 13.97 -33.87
C LYS A 772 -2.05 13.09 -34.68
N TYR A 773 -0.83 12.89 -34.19
CA TYR A 773 0.25 12.32 -35.01
C TYR A 773 0.54 10.84 -34.70
N TYR A 774 0.14 10.35 -33.51
CA TYR A 774 0.37 8.98 -33.06
C TYR A 774 1.83 8.54 -33.26
N THR A 775 2.77 9.36 -32.78
CA THR A 775 4.22 9.12 -32.92
C THR A 775 4.81 8.25 -31.81
N GLY A 776 4.00 7.87 -30.80
CA GLY A 776 4.47 7.17 -29.60
C GLY A 776 5.01 8.10 -28.51
N PHE A 777 5.00 9.41 -28.75
CA PHE A 777 5.34 10.46 -27.78
C PHE A 777 4.44 11.68 -28.02
N SER A 778 4.42 12.59 -27.04
CA SER A 778 3.54 13.77 -27.00
C SER A 778 3.55 14.59 -28.29
N ASP A 779 2.37 15.07 -28.72
CA ASP A 779 2.25 15.93 -29.90
C ASP A 779 3.00 17.26 -29.71
N PHE A 780 3.18 17.72 -28.47
CA PHE A 780 3.95 18.92 -28.12
C PHE A 780 5.44 18.82 -28.50
N LEU A 781 5.96 17.61 -28.67
CA LEU A 781 7.36 17.36 -29.01
C LEU A 781 7.58 17.14 -30.51
N VAL A 782 6.51 16.95 -31.30
CA VAL A 782 6.63 16.48 -32.69
C VAL A 782 7.42 17.46 -33.56
N ASP A 783 7.19 18.77 -33.42
CA ASP A 783 7.88 19.78 -34.24
C ASP A 783 9.38 19.88 -33.94
N GLY A 784 9.81 19.49 -32.74
CA GLY A 784 11.22 19.48 -32.36
C GLY A 784 11.95 18.16 -32.67
N TRP A 785 11.21 17.07 -32.87
CA TRP A 785 11.77 15.71 -32.90
C TRP A 785 11.41 14.88 -34.14
N VAL A 786 10.53 15.37 -34.99
CA VAL A 786 10.17 14.74 -36.27
C VAL A 786 10.42 15.75 -37.39
N ASP A 787 11.29 15.39 -38.33
CA ASP A 787 11.55 16.26 -39.46
C ASP A 787 10.28 16.46 -40.33
N PRO A 788 10.13 17.63 -41.01
CA PRO A 788 8.91 17.95 -41.76
C PRO A 788 8.55 16.92 -42.84
N ALA A 789 9.55 16.33 -43.51
CA ALA A 789 9.32 15.33 -44.55
C ALA A 789 8.78 14.03 -43.96
N GLY A 790 9.30 13.61 -42.80
CA GLY A 790 8.81 12.44 -42.09
C GLY A 790 7.43 12.64 -41.47
N LYS A 791 7.18 13.83 -40.91
CA LYS A 791 5.88 14.23 -40.34
C LYS A 791 4.76 14.17 -41.39
N SER A 792 5.03 14.60 -42.62
CA SER A 792 4.05 14.56 -43.72
C SER A 792 3.59 13.16 -44.13
N LYS A 793 4.32 12.11 -43.73
CA LYS A 793 4.02 10.70 -44.05
C LYS A 793 3.26 9.97 -42.94
N LEU A 794 2.96 10.65 -41.83
CA LEU A 794 2.21 10.06 -40.72
C LEU A 794 0.73 9.91 -41.12
N ASN A 795 0.15 8.77 -40.80
CA ASN A 795 -1.29 8.55 -40.97
C ASN A 795 -2.07 9.32 -39.90
N GLY A 796 -3.17 9.96 -40.31
CA GLY A 796 -4.18 10.44 -39.37
C GLY A 796 -5.15 9.31 -39.02
N TYR A 797 -5.54 9.23 -37.75
CA TYR A 797 -6.51 8.25 -37.23
C TYR A 797 -7.74 8.95 -36.63
N GLY A 798 -8.42 9.78 -37.43
CA GLY A 798 -9.73 10.30 -37.03
C GLY A 798 -10.77 9.19 -36.97
N HIS A 799 -11.86 9.39 -36.22
CA HIS A 799 -12.96 8.42 -36.12
C HIS A 799 -13.55 8.09 -37.51
N ASP A 800 -13.45 6.81 -37.92
CA ASP A 800 -13.91 6.31 -39.22
C ASP A 800 -14.32 4.83 -39.12
N PRO A 801 -15.54 4.53 -38.64
CA PRO A 801 -16.03 3.16 -38.49
C PRO A 801 -16.09 2.36 -39.81
N ASP A 802 -16.28 3.03 -40.94
CA ASP A 802 -16.35 2.35 -42.24
C ASP A 802 -14.97 1.86 -42.68
N LYS A 803 -13.94 2.70 -42.52
CA LYS A 803 -12.55 2.30 -42.72
C LYS A 803 -12.12 1.23 -41.73
N ALA A 804 -12.56 1.31 -40.47
CA ALA A 804 -12.33 0.25 -39.49
C ALA A 804 -12.93 -1.09 -39.96
N ALA A 805 -14.16 -1.08 -40.47
CA ALA A 805 -14.82 -2.28 -40.98
C ALA A 805 -14.08 -2.87 -42.18
N ALA A 806 -13.69 -2.04 -43.15
CA ALA A 806 -12.93 -2.47 -44.33
C ALA A 806 -11.58 -3.10 -43.94
N LEU A 807 -10.88 -2.53 -42.96
CA LEU A 807 -9.63 -3.07 -42.44
C LEU A 807 -9.83 -4.44 -41.78
N LEU A 808 -10.85 -4.60 -40.92
CA LEU A 808 -11.19 -5.89 -40.30
C LEU A 808 -11.56 -6.95 -41.32
N GLU A 809 -12.38 -6.61 -42.32
CA GLU A 809 -12.75 -7.52 -43.41
C GLU A 809 -11.52 -7.97 -44.22
N SER A 810 -10.62 -7.04 -44.53
CA SER A 810 -9.35 -7.37 -45.19
C SER A 810 -8.45 -8.27 -44.33
N ALA A 811 -8.56 -8.16 -43.00
CA ALA A 811 -7.89 -9.03 -42.03
C ALA A 811 -8.60 -10.38 -41.82
N GLY A 812 -9.64 -10.66 -42.61
CA GLY A 812 -10.37 -11.93 -42.60
C GLY A 812 -11.45 -12.03 -41.52
N TRP A 813 -11.76 -10.94 -40.82
CA TRP A 813 -12.88 -10.90 -39.88
C TRP A 813 -14.20 -10.87 -40.64
N LYS A 814 -15.25 -11.41 -40.03
CA LYS A 814 -16.59 -11.50 -40.64
C LYS A 814 -17.65 -10.99 -39.69
N ARG A 815 -18.70 -10.38 -40.23
CA ARG A 815 -19.89 -10.03 -39.46
C ARG A 815 -20.82 -11.23 -39.30
N SER A 816 -21.41 -11.34 -38.12
CA SER A 816 -22.48 -12.29 -37.77
C SER A 816 -23.60 -11.48 -37.11
N GLY A 817 -24.56 -11.03 -37.92
CA GLY A 817 -25.50 -9.99 -37.52
C GLY A 817 -24.77 -8.66 -37.24
N LYS A 818 -25.04 -8.04 -36.09
CA LYS A 818 -24.38 -6.80 -35.65
C LYS A 818 -23.04 -7.02 -34.92
N LYS A 819 -22.54 -8.26 -34.84
CA LYS A 819 -21.32 -8.61 -34.09
C LYS A 819 -20.21 -9.09 -35.01
N TRP A 820 -18.97 -8.79 -34.65
CA TRP A 820 -17.79 -9.29 -35.37
C TRP A 820 -17.36 -10.68 -34.89
N ARG A 821 -16.81 -11.47 -35.82
CA ARG A 821 -16.15 -12.74 -35.58
C ARG A 821 -14.73 -12.70 -36.13
N LEU A 822 -13.82 -13.27 -35.35
CA LEU A 822 -12.43 -13.47 -35.72
C LEU A 822 -12.32 -14.40 -36.94
N PRO A 823 -11.18 -14.42 -37.65
CA PRO A 823 -10.95 -15.33 -38.78
C PRO A 823 -11.14 -16.82 -38.43
N ASN A 824 -10.92 -17.19 -37.17
CA ASN A 824 -11.14 -18.54 -36.64
C ASN A 824 -12.60 -18.85 -36.26
N GLY A 825 -13.53 -17.92 -36.52
CA GLY A 825 -14.97 -18.07 -36.26
C GLY A 825 -15.43 -17.72 -34.83
N LYS A 826 -14.52 -17.51 -33.88
CA LYS A 826 -14.87 -17.10 -32.50
C LYS A 826 -15.45 -15.67 -32.47
N PRO A 827 -16.36 -15.35 -31.54
CA PRO A 827 -16.81 -13.98 -31.33
C PRO A 827 -15.66 -13.05 -30.96
N ALA A 828 -15.61 -11.85 -31.53
CA ALA A 828 -14.68 -10.81 -31.13
C ALA A 828 -15.22 -10.08 -29.89
N THR A 829 -14.84 -10.56 -28.71
CA THR A 829 -15.25 -9.97 -27.43
C THR A 829 -14.08 -10.01 -26.45
N TYR A 830 -13.93 -8.95 -25.66
CA TYR A 830 -12.75 -8.77 -24.83
C TYR A 830 -13.09 -8.26 -23.43
N GLU A 831 -12.25 -8.58 -22.46
CA GLU A 831 -12.21 -7.92 -21.15
C GLU A 831 -11.22 -6.74 -21.18
N LEU A 832 -11.63 -5.58 -20.67
CA LEU A 832 -10.81 -4.37 -20.53
C LEU A 832 -10.46 -4.12 -19.05
N LEU A 833 -9.18 -4.24 -18.73
CA LEU A 833 -8.61 -3.97 -17.40
C LEU A 833 -8.25 -2.49 -17.24
N PHE A 834 -8.74 -1.81 -16.20
CA PHE A 834 -8.43 -0.39 -15.95
C PHE A 834 -8.36 -0.07 -14.44
N PRO A 835 -7.65 1.00 -14.02
CA PRO A 835 -7.60 1.41 -12.62
C PRO A 835 -8.90 2.15 -12.27
N SER A 836 -9.73 1.52 -11.45
CA SER A 836 -11.06 2.01 -11.08
C SER A 836 -11.05 3.17 -10.08
N ASP A 837 -9.94 3.35 -9.38
CA ASP A 837 -9.66 4.43 -8.44
C ASP A 837 -9.20 5.73 -9.14
N TYR A 838 -8.85 5.68 -10.43
CA TYR A 838 -8.59 6.86 -11.25
C TYR A 838 -9.85 7.26 -12.03
N ALA A 839 -10.48 8.37 -11.63
CA ALA A 839 -11.78 8.77 -12.14
C ALA A 839 -11.77 9.06 -13.65
N ASP A 840 -10.72 9.70 -14.14
CA ASP A 840 -10.49 10.01 -15.56
C ASP A 840 -10.31 8.73 -16.39
N TRP A 841 -9.53 7.77 -15.92
CA TRP A 841 -9.31 6.50 -16.64
C TRP A 841 -10.54 5.60 -16.61
N SER A 842 -11.30 5.62 -15.50
CA SER A 842 -12.60 4.96 -15.38
C SER A 842 -13.63 5.54 -16.35
N GLY A 843 -13.63 6.87 -16.54
CA GLY A 843 -14.43 7.55 -17.56
C GLY A 843 -14.07 7.09 -18.98
N ALA A 844 -12.77 7.11 -19.30
CA ALA A 844 -12.25 6.65 -20.59
C ALA A 844 -12.63 5.18 -20.89
N ALA A 845 -12.52 4.29 -19.89
CA ALA A 845 -12.86 2.87 -20.04
C ALA A 845 -14.33 2.63 -20.37
N LYS A 846 -15.24 3.34 -19.68
CA LYS A 846 -16.69 3.21 -19.91
C LYS A 846 -17.08 3.65 -21.31
N ASP A 847 -16.60 4.83 -21.71
CA ASP A 847 -16.85 5.36 -23.04
C ASP A 847 -16.27 4.44 -24.13
N LEU A 848 -15.04 3.95 -23.96
CA LEU A 848 -14.41 2.99 -24.87
C LEU A 848 -15.23 1.69 -25.02
N GLY A 849 -15.80 1.19 -23.91
CA GLY A 849 -16.68 0.03 -23.92
C GLY A 849 -17.98 0.25 -24.72
N GLU A 850 -18.57 1.44 -24.62
CA GLU A 850 -19.75 1.82 -25.41
C GLU A 850 -19.43 1.91 -26.90
N GLN A 851 -18.31 2.55 -27.26
CA GLN A 851 -17.89 2.73 -28.66
C GLN A 851 -17.61 1.39 -29.35
N PHE A 852 -16.81 0.51 -28.73
CA PHE A 852 -16.56 -0.83 -29.27
C PHE A 852 -17.82 -1.69 -29.30
N GLY A 853 -18.66 -1.61 -28.25
CA GLY A 853 -19.95 -2.31 -28.20
C GLY A 853 -20.88 -1.90 -29.35
N GLY A 854 -20.99 -0.60 -29.62
CA GLY A 854 -21.75 -0.04 -30.73
C GLY A 854 -21.22 -0.47 -32.10
N PHE A 855 -19.91 -0.64 -32.24
CA PHE A 855 -19.26 -1.14 -33.45
C PHE A 855 -19.38 -2.67 -33.63
N GLY A 856 -19.87 -3.39 -32.63
CA GLY A 856 -20.08 -4.84 -32.68
C GLY A 856 -18.95 -5.69 -32.09
N ILE A 857 -18.09 -5.09 -31.25
CA ILE A 857 -17.02 -5.75 -30.47
C ILE A 857 -17.35 -5.57 -28.97
N PRO A 858 -18.09 -6.49 -28.33
CA PRO A 858 -18.48 -6.31 -26.94
C PRO A 858 -17.29 -6.32 -25.98
N ILE A 859 -17.25 -5.34 -25.06
CA ILE A 859 -16.22 -5.18 -24.02
C ILE A 859 -16.83 -5.41 -22.62
N THR A 860 -16.20 -6.28 -21.83
CA THR A 860 -16.49 -6.45 -20.39
C THR A 860 -15.50 -5.61 -19.59
N LEU A 861 -16.01 -4.68 -18.78
CA LEU A 861 -15.20 -3.79 -17.96
C LEU A 861 -14.73 -4.48 -16.67
N ARG A 862 -13.42 -4.50 -16.43
CA ARG A 862 -12.80 -5.00 -15.20
C ARG A 862 -11.99 -3.90 -14.51
N GLY A 863 -12.62 -3.27 -13.53
CA GLY A 863 -11.97 -2.30 -12.66
C GLY A 863 -11.12 -2.99 -11.58
N VAL A 864 -9.88 -2.56 -11.39
CA VAL A 864 -9.01 -2.95 -10.27
C VAL A 864 -8.47 -1.70 -9.57
N VAL A 865 -7.80 -1.83 -8.42
CA VAL A 865 -7.06 -0.71 -7.84
C VAL A 865 -5.77 -0.46 -8.62
N SER A 866 -5.36 0.80 -8.73
CA SER A 866 -4.18 1.25 -9.50
C SER A 866 -2.89 0.51 -9.15
N THR A 867 -2.72 0.09 -7.90
CA THR A 867 -1.55 -0.69 -7.44
C THR A 867 -1.52 -2.12 -7.96
N GLN A 868 -2.68 -2.72 -8.23
CA GLN A 868 -2.79 -4.10 -8.74
C GLN A 868 -2.61 -4.16 -10.26
N GLN A 869 -3.05 -3.11 -10.97
CA GLN A 869 -3.14 -3.13 -12.42
C GLN A 869 -1.80 -3.41 -13.12
N PRO A 870 -0.67 -2.71 -12.81
CA PRO A 870 0.61 -2.99 -13.43
C PRO A 870 1.03 -4.45 -13.29
N THR A 871 0.82 -5.05 -12.11
CA THR A 871 1.15 -6.46 -11.86
C THR A 871 0.37 -7.40 -12.77
N SER A 872 -0.92 -7.16 -12.98
CA SER A 872 -1.73 -7.96 -13.91
C SER A 872 -1.23 -7.82 -15.35
N ILE A 873 -0.82 -6.61 -15.77
CA ILE A 873 -0.25 -6.37 -17.09
C ILE A 873 1.09 -7.10 -17.23
N TYR A 874 2.03 -6.94 -16.28
CA TYR A 874 3.33 -7.61 -16.29
C TYR A 874 3.21 -9.14 -16.41
N LYS A 875 2.27 -9.74 -15.66
CA LYS A 875 2.01 -11.18 -15.69
C LYS A 875 1.32 -11.65 -16.99
N GLY A 876 0.89 -10.73 -17.86
CA GLY A 876 0.11 -11.05 -19.06
C GLY A 876 -1.32 -11.49 -18.75
N GLN A 877 -1.86 -11.12 -17.59
CA GLN A 877 -3.20 -11.50 -17.09
C GLN A 877 -4.28 -10.49 -17.51
N PHE A 878 -4.33 -10.15 -18.79
CA PHE A 878 -5.29 -9.22 -19.38
C PHE A 878 -5.49 -9.53 -20.87
N GLN A 879 -6.57 -9.03 -21.47
CA GLN A 879 -6.79 -9.10 -22.92
C GLN A 879 -6.55 -7.72 -23.55
N LEU A 880 -7.29 -6.74 -23.02
CA LEU A 880 -7.08 -5.31 -23.22
C LEU A 880 -6.85 -4.64 -21.87
N ALA A 881 -6.07 -3.57 -21.83
CA ALA A 881 -5.90 -2.75 -20.64
C ALA A 881 -5.77 -1.26 -20.97
N ILE A 882 -6.19 -0.37 -20.07
CA ILE A 882 -5.82 1.05 -20.15
C ILE A 882 -4.55 1.28 -19.35
N GLN A 883 -3.48 1.73 -19.96
CA GLN A 883 -2.23 2.06 -19.27
C GLN A 883 -1.59 3.32 -19.86
N SER A 884 -0.71 3.99 -19.11
CA SER A 884 -0.06 5.23 -19.52
C SER A 884 0.85 5.03 -20.72
N TRP A 885 0.78 5.96 -21.68
CA TRP A 885 1.78 6.17 -22.73
C TRP A 885 2.51 7.50 -22.50
N GLY A 886 3.64 7.72 -23.18
CA GLY A 886 4.46 8.92 -22.98
C GLY A 886 5.26 8.89 -21.68
N ASN A 887 5.83 10.03 -21.28
CA ASN A 887 6.58 10.13 -20.04
C ASN A 887 6.51 11.55 -19.46
N SER A 888 5.84 11.67 -18.30
CA SER A 888 5.62 12.97 -17.65
C SER A 888 6.83 13.54 -16.91
N ALA A 889 7.75 12.68 -16.45
CA ALA A 889 8.92 13.10 -15.66
C ALA A 889 10.14 13.41 -16.56
N GLN A 890 10.24 12.70 -17.68
CA GLN A 890 11.29 12.87 -18.67
C GLN A 890 10.68 12.98 -20.08
N PRO A 891 10.16 14.15 -20.46
CA PRO A 891 9.53 14.38 -21.78
C PRO A 891 10.49 14.36 -22.99
N TYR A 892 11.37 13.36 -23.09
CA TYR A 892 12.13 13.06 -24.31
C TYR A 892 11.47 11.90 -25.07
N PRO A 893 11.53 11.90 -26.42
CA PRO A 893 10.98 10.82 -27.24
C PRO A 893 11.49 9.43 -26.84
N TYR A 894 12.79 9.30 -26.53
CA TYR A 894 13.40 8.05 -26.07
C TYR A 894 12.61 7.38 -24.94
N PHE A 895 12.31 8.11 -23.86
CA PHE A 895 11.58 7.54 -22.71
C PHE A 895 10.13 7.21 -23.03
N SER A 896 9.50 7.97 -23.92
CA SER A 896 8.15 7.69 -24.39
C SER A 896 8.10 6.39 -25.20
N PHE A 897 9.10 6.15 -26.06
CA PHE A 897 9.24 4.88 -26.77
C PHE A 897 9.54 3.70 -25.83
N VAL A 898 10.40 3.88 -24.84
CA VAL A 898 10.64 2.87 -23.79
C VAL A 898 9.33 2.53 -23.08
N ALA A 899 8.53 3.54 -22.70
CA ALA A 899 7.24 3.34 -22.06
C ALA A 899 6.27 2.54 -22.95
N ALA A 900 6.21 2.88 -24.23
CA ALA A 900 5.25 2.26 -25.14
C ALA A 900 5.64 0.86 -25.62
N PHE A 901 6.93 0.58 -25.81
CA PHE A 901 7.41 -0.69 -26.37
C PHE A 901 7.95 -1.68 -25.34
N LEU A 902 8.52 -1.20 -24.23
CA LEU A 902 9.36 -2.01 -23.33
C LEU A 902 8.77 -2.18 -21.93
N ASN A 903 8.27 -1.10 -21.30
CA ASN A 903 7.86 -1.11 -19.89
C ASN A 903 6.92 -2.27 -19.56
N TYR A 904 5.89 -2.50 -20.38
CA TYR A 904 4.91 -3.57 -20.17
C TYR A 904 5.05 -4.71 -21.18
N ASN A 905 6.27 -4.96 -21.66
CA ASN A 905 6.56 -6.01 -22.63
C ASN A 905 7.60 -7.00 -22.08
N TYR A 906 7.85 -8.11 -22.78
CA TYR A 906 8.62 -9.25 -22.27
C TYR A 906 10.04 -8.90 -21.79
N THR A 907 10.65 -7.82 -22.30
CA THR A 907 11.99 -7.37 -21.89
C THR A 907 12.05 -6.95 -20.42
N MET A 908 11.02 -6.26 -19.93
CA MET A 908 10.94 -5.77 -18.54
C MET A 908 9.95 -6.57 -17.69
N ALA A 909 8.92 -7.15 -18.31
CA ALA A 909 7.91 -7.96 -17.61
C ALA A 909 8.46 -9.30 -17.08
N GLN A 910 9.54 -9.83 -17.68
CA GLN A 910 10.16 -11.07 -17.22
C GLN A 910 10.67 -11.00 -15.77
N SER A 911 11.19 -9.85 -15.35
CA SER A 911 11.61 -9.60 -13.97
C SER A 911 10.43 -9.61 -12.98
N ASN A 912 9.21 -9.51 -13.49
CA ASN A 912 7.95 -9.56 -12.75
C ASN A 912 7.19 -10.89 -12.99
N GLY A 913 7.86 -11.91 -13.55
CA GLY A 913 7.32 -13.27 -13.70
C GLY A 913 6.33 -13.46 -14.86
N GLY A 914 6.35 -12.59 -15.87
CA GLY A 914 5.46 -12.70 -17.04
C GLY A 914 6.06 -12.16 -18.34
N LYS A 915 5.21 -12.04 -19.38
CA LYS A 915 5.62 -11.55 -20.71
C LYS A 915 4.99 -10.21 -21.09
N GLY A 916 4.20 -9.60 -20.20
CA GLY A 916 3.53 -8.34 -20.50
C GLY A 916 2.54 -8.47 -21.66
N MET A 917 2.57 -7.48 -22.55
CA MET A 917 1.89 -7.48 -23.86
C MET A 917 2.40 -8.58 -24.80
N ASN A 918 3.64 -9.05 -24.62
CA ASN A 918 4.32 -9.98 -25.51
C ASN A 918 4.38 -9.51 -26.99
N TYR A 919 4.58 -8.21 -27.21
CA TYR A 919 4.73 -7.60 -28.54
C TYR A 919 6.13 -7.84 -29.10
N ALA A 920 6.25 -8.47 -30.26
CA ALA A 920 7.55 -8.80 -30.88
C ALA A 920 8.33 -7.54 -31.29
N LEU A 921 9.54 -7.35 -30.72
CA LEU A 921 10.41 -6.21 -31.03
C LEU A 921 11.18 -6.36 -32.35
N LYS A 922 11.29 -7.59 -32.87
CA LYS A 922 11.75 -7.86 -34.23
C LYS A 922 10.54 -8.29 -35.06
N ARG A 923 10.07 -7.42 -35.95
CA ARG A 923 8.88 -7.68 -36.76
C ARG A 923 8.92 -6.95 -38.09
N THR A 924 8.13 -7.43 -39.04
CA THR A 924 7.92 -6.75 -40.32
C THR A 924 6.86 -5.68 -40.16
N VAL A 925 7.20 -4.44 -40.55
CA VAL A 925 6.32 -3.28 -40.51
C VAL A 925 6.11 -2.78 -41.94
N SER A 926 4.86 -2.48 -42.28
CA SER A 926 4.49 -1.99 -43.61
C SER A 926 5.28 -0.73 -43.98
N GLY A 927 5.89 -0.71 -45.16
CA GLY A 927 6.74 0.41 -45.62
C GLY A 927 8.16 0.44 -45.05
N PHE A 928 8.49 -0.39 -44.05
CA PHE A 928 9.82 -0.42 -43.39
C PHE A 928 10.52 -1.77 -43.44
N GLY A 929 9.83 -2.83 -43.89
CA GLY A 929 10.39 -4.19 -43.90
C GLY A 929 10.59 -4.73 -42.48
N THR A 930 11.50 -5.69 -42.31
CA THR A 930 11.84 -6.23 -41.00
C THR A 930 12.72 -5.25 -40.22
N VAL A 931 12.23 -4.81 -39.07
CA VAL A 931 12.90 -3.84 -38.19
C VAL A 931 13.24 -4.46 -36.84
N ASP A 932 14.31 -3.97 -36.23
CA ASP A 932 14.66 -4.23 -34.83
C ASP A 932 14.31 -2.97 -34.02
N ILE A 933 13.15 -3.02 -33.36
CA ILE A 933 12.57 -1.87 -32.65
C ILE A 933 13.43 -1.52 -31.44
N GLN A 934 13.97 -2.49 -30.71
CA GLN A 934 14.84 -2.21 -29.56
C GLN A 934 16.10 -1.46 -30.01
N LYS A 935 16.72 -1.89 -31.12
CA LYS A 935 17.88 -1.20 -31.67
C LYS A 935 17.55 0.23 -32.09
N LEU A 936 16.38 0.46 -32.68
CA LEU A 936 15.91 1.80 -33.05
C LEU A 936 15.64 2.67 -31.82
N ILE A 937 14.99 2.14 -30.78
CA ILE A 937 14.79 2.86 -29.50
C ILE A 937 16.14 3.32 -28.96
N ASN A 938 17.12 2.44 -28.84
CA ASN A 938 18.45 2.79 -28.34
C ASN A 938 19.12 3.88 -29.20
N ALA A 939 18.94 3.85 -30.52
CA ALA A 939 19.48 4.85 -31.43
C ALA A 939 18.80 6.23 -31.30
N THR A 940 17.59 6.33 -30.75
CA THR A 940 16.94 7.62 -30.46
C THR A 940 17.49 8.32 -29.21
N GLY A 941 18.24 7.60 -28.37
CA GLY A 941 18.83 8.13 -27.13
C GLY A 941 20.36 8.06 -27.08
N SER A 942 21.03 7.64 -28.16
CA SER A 942 22.48 7.44 -28.22
C SER A 942 23.14 8.46 -29.15
N GLY A 943 24.23 9.08 -28.67
CA GLY A 943 24.92 10.18 -29.32
C GLY A 943 24.44 11.55 -28.83
N ILE A 944 25.10 12.61 -29.30
CA ILE A 944 24.75 14.01 -28.98
C ILE A 944 24.49 14.85 -30.24
N ASP A 945 24.63 14.26 -31.43
CA ASP A 945 24.30 14.93 -32.69
C ASP A 945 22.77 14.97 -32.87
N GLN A 946 22.22 16.16 -32.68
CA GLN A 946 20.78 16.41 -32.75
C GLN A 946 20.18 16.00 -34.10
N LYS A 947 20.90 16.14 -35.23
CA LYS A 947 20.38 15.75 -36.54
C LYS A 947 20.22 14.24 -36.66
N VAL A 948 21.18 13.48 -36.12
CA VAL A 948 21.12 12.02 -36.08
C VAL A 948 19.99 11.54 -35.16
N LEU A 949 19.84 12.16 -33.99
CA LEU A 949 18.78 11.84 -33.04
C LEU A 949 17.39 12.10 -33.62
N ILE A 950 17.18 13.24 -34.30
CA ILE A 950 15.93 13.56 -35.00
C ILE A 950 15.66 12.53 -36.10
N ALA A 951 16.63 12.20 -36.94
CA ALA A 951 16.42 11.22 -38.02
C ALA A 951 16.01 9.83 -37.49
N ASN A 952 16.65 9.36 -36.41
CA ASN A 952 16.28 8.10 -35.75
C ASN A 952 14.87 8.18 -35.13
N THR A 953 14.55 9.30 -34.50
CA THR A 953 13.25 9.56 -33.87
C THR A 953 12.13 9.62 -34.91
N THR A 954 12.32 10.35 -36.02
CA THR A 954 11.39 10.37 -37.16
C THR A 954 11.08 8.95 -37.63
N LYS A 955 12.11 8.14 -37.86
CA LYS A 955 11.93 6.78 -38.37
C LYS A 955 11.11 5.92 -37.40
N LEU A 956 11.42 5.97 -36.11
CA LEU A 956 10.68 5.19 -35.11
C LEU A 956 9.25 5.72 -34.89
N ALA A 957 9.04 7.03 -34.97
CA ALA A 957 7.71 7.64 -34.94
C ALA A 957 6.82 7.17 -36.09
N GLN A 958 7.36 7.07 -37.30
CA GLN A 958 6.63 6.52 -38.45
C GLN A 958 6.31 5.03 -38.29
N ILE A 959 7.24 4.26 -37.73
CA ILE A 959 7.01 2.84 -37.40
C ILE A 959 5.90 2.70 -36.35
N PHE A 960 5.94 3.52 -35.30
CA PHE A 960 4.87 3.54 -34.30
C PHE A 960 3.53 3.90 -34.94
N ASN A 961 3.47 4.96 -35.75
CA ASN A 961 2.25 5.40 -36.42
C ASN A 961 1.69 4.31 -37.36
N ALA A 962 2.56 3.60 -38.09
CA ALA A 962 2.14 2.55 -39.00
C ALA A 962 1.71 1.26 -38.28
N ASP A 963 2.38 0.89 -37.18
CA ASP A 963 2.19 -0.40 -36.51
C ASP A 963 1.29 -0.32 -35.26
N LEU A 964 1.17 0.82 -34.57
CA LEU A 964 0.35 1.01 -33.36
C LEU A 964 0.53 -0.11 -32.31
N PRO A 965 1.70 -0.22 -31.66
CA PRO A 965 1.94 -1.23 -30.61
C PRO A 965 1.03 -1.07 -29.37
N ILE A 966 0.59 0.17 -29.15
CA ILE A 966 -0.46 0.59 -28.23
C ILE A 966 -1.24 1.69 -28.95
N ILE A 967 -2.44 2.00 -28.46
CA ILE A 967 -3.27 3.05 -29.05
C ILE A 967 -3.47 4.16 -28.02
N PRO A 968 -2.77 5.30 -28.13
CA PRO A 968 -3.08 6.51 -27.36
C PRO A 968 -4.57 6.84 -27.45
N LEU A 969 -5.25 6.90 -26.31
CA LEU A 969 -6.68 7.28 -26.27
C LEU A 969 -6.82 8.80 -26.34
N PHE A 970 -6.00 9.51 -25.59
CA PHE A 970 -5.84 10.96 -25.68
C PHE A 970 -4.53 11.37 -25.00
N GLU A 971 -4.05 12.56 -25.36
CA GLU A 971 -3.05 13.32 -24.64
C GLU A 971 -3.71 14.03 -23.45
N ARG A 972 -3.12 13.87 -22.26
CA ARG A 972 -3.61 14.47 -21.02
C ARG A 972 -2.96 15.83 -20.82
N LEU A 973 -3.79 16.85 -20.68
CA LEU A 973 -3.38 18.14 -20.13
C LEU A 973 -3.68 18.18 -18.63
N GLY A 974 -3.08 19.13 -17.94
CA GLY A 974 -3.46 19.49 -16.59
C GLY A 974 -4.97 19.78 -16.51
N ASN A 975 -5.57 19.39 -15.41
CA ASN A 975 -6.92 19.78 -15.04
C ASN A 975 -6.84 20.44 -13.67
N SER A 976 -5.99 21.47 -13.58
CA SER A 976 -5.49 22.00 -12.33
C SER A 976 -6.24 23.30 -12.01
N PRO A 977 -7.24 23.29 -11.11
CA PRO A 977 -8.03 24.49 -10.83
C PRO A 977 -7.19 25.49 -10.05
N ALA A 978 -7.24 26.75 -10.46
CA ALA A 978 -6.47 27.87 -9.94
C ALA A 978 -7.40 29.05 -9.60
N LEU A 979 -7.28 29.63 -8.41
CA LEU A 979 -8.19 30.64 -7.88
C LEU A 979 -7.54 32.02 -7.81
N ASN A 980 -7.93 32.90 -8.72
CA ASN A 980 -7.52 34.29 -8.73
C ASN A 980 -8.28 35.13 -7.69
N GLY A 981 -7.67 36.22 -7.21
CA GLY A 981 -8.30 37.28 -6.43
C GLY A 981 -8.67 36.95 -4.97
N VAL A 982 -8.40 35.74 -4.47
CA VAL A 982 -8.65 35.39 -3.05
C VAL A 982 -7.39 35.54 -2.21
N ARG A 983 -6.36 34.73 -2.48
CA ARG A 983 -5.03 34.87 -1.86
C ARG A 983 -3.95 35.13 -2.90
N VAL A 984 -4.10 34.57 -4.10
CA VAL A 984 -3.22 34.78 -5.25
C VAL A 984 -3.84 35.84 -6.15
N LYS A 985 -3.05 36.82 -6.58
CA LYS A 985 -3.52 37.92 -7.42
C LYS A 985 -3.98 37.40 -8.79
N ASN A 986 -3.06 36.83 -9.57
CA ASN A 986 -3.32 36.21 -10.85
C ASN A 986 -2.39 35.01 -11.06
N PHE A 987 -2.95 33.87 -11.48
CA PHE A 987 -2.23 32.75 -12.05
C PHE A 987 -1.96 32.99 -13.54
N PRO A 988 -0.97 32.29 -14.14
CA PRO A 988 -0.76 32.31 -15.59
C PRO A 988 -2.02 31.84 -16.33
N THR A 989 -2.37 32.52 -17.43
CA THR A 989 -3.49 32.12 -18.30
C THR A 989 -3.08 30.96 -19.21
N ASN A 990 -4.04 30.18 -19.72
CA ASN A 990 -3.75 29.06 -20.64
C ASN A 990 -3.01 29.43 -21.95
N ASP A 991 -2.97 30.71 -22.33
CA ASP A 991 -2.20 31.21 -23.47
C ASP A 991 -0.75 31.61 -23.12
N ASP A 992 -0.38 31.58 -21.84
CA ASP A 992 0.97 31.93 -21.38
C ASP A 992 2.00 30.92 -21.92
N PRO A 993 3.12 31.37 -22.51
CA PRO A 993 4.21 30.50 -22.92
C PRO A 993 4.70 29.54 -21.82
N LEU A 994 4.70 29.94 -20.54
CA LEU A 994 5.09 29.11 -19.40
C LEU A 994 4.11 27.97 -19.13
N ILE A 995 2.84 28.08 -19.52
CA ILE A 995 1.88 26.97 -19.38
C ILE A 995 2.24 25.78 -20.28
N GLN A 996 3.12 25.95 -21.25
CA GLN A 996 3.59 24.83 -22.09
C GLN A 996 4.65 23.95 -21.41
N ASP A 997 5.09 24.31 -20.20
CA ASP A 997 6.02 23.49 -19.42
C ASP A 997 5.31 22.29 -18.76
N SER A 998 6.09 21.23 -18.51
CA SER A 998 5.55 19.97 -18.00
C SER A 998 4.96 20.13 -16.60
N LEU A 999 3.69 19.73 -16.43
CA LEU A 999 3.01 19.76 -15.13
C LEU A 999 3.79 19.04 -14.02
N TYR A 1000 4.47 17.93 -14.34
CA TYR A 1000 5.08 17.03 -13.37
C TYR A 1000 6.62 17.04 -13.38
N ALA A 1001 7.23 17.73 -14.34
CA ALA A 1001 8.68 17.85 -14.40
C ALA A 1001 9.17 19.27 -14.16
N ASP A 1002 8.46 20.27 -14.69
CA ASP A 1002 8.87 21.68 -14.64
C ASP A 1002 7.59 22.51 -14.39
N ASN A 1003 7.03 22.39 -13.18
CA ASN A 1003 5.67 22.85 -12.91
C ASN A 1003 5.53 24.37 -13.02
N VAL A 1004 4.64 24.83 -13.90
CA VAL A 1004 4.42 26.27 -14.17
C VAL A 1004 4.13 27.12 -12.93
N VAL A 1005 3.36 26.61 -11.95
CA VAL A 1005 3.04 27.38 -10.73
C VAL A 1005 4.28 27.49 -9.83
N ILE A 1006 5.09 26.44 -9.74
CA ILE A 1006 6.35 26.45 -9.00
C ILE A 1006 7.34 27.42 -9.65
N LEU A 1007 7.49 27.38 -10.98
CA LEU A 1007 8.34 28.31 -11.74
C LEU A 1007 7.86 29.76 -11.62
N SER A 1008 6.55 29.99 -11.66
CA SER A 1008 5.96 31.32 -11.47
C SER A 1008 6.21 31.86 -10.05
N MET A 1009 6.21 31.00 -9.03
CA MET A 1009 6.60 31.39 -7.67
C MET A 1009 8.07 31.74 -7.58
N LEU A 1010 8.95 30.87 -8.08
CA LEU A 1010 10.40 31.01 -8.00
C LEU A 1010 10.93 32.24 -8.76
N SER A 1011 10.32 32.55 -9.90
CA SER A 1011 10.61 33.75 -10.69
C SER A 1011 10.02 35.04 -10.08
N GLY A 1012 9.14 34.92 -9.08
CA GLY A 1012 8.46 36.06 -8.44
C GLY A 1012 7.29 36.62 -9.26
N GLN A 1013 6.85 35.94 -10.32
CA GLN A 1013 5.69 36.32 -11.13
C GLN A 1013 4.36 36.10 -10.40
N LEU A 1014 4.31 35.12 -9.49
CA LEU A 1014 3.12 34.84 -8.69
C LEU A 1014 3.10 35.71 -7.44
N GLU A 1015 2.10 36.58 -7.33
CA GLU A 1015 1.97 37.57 -6.26
C GLU A 1015 0.76 37.27 -5.35
N PRO A 1016 0.86 37.54 -4.03
CA PRO A 1016 -0.31 37.57 -3.18
C PRO A 1016 -1.22 38.76 -3.52
N VAL A 1017 -2.51 38.66 -3.19
CA VAL A 1017 -3.41 39.82 -3.19
C VAL A 1017 -2.91 40.82 -2.13
N ALA A 1018 -2.79 42.10 -2.50
CA ALA A 1018 -2.39 43.16 -1.57
C ALA A 1018 -3.41 43.24 -0.42
N LYS A 1019 -2.93 43.25 0.83
CA LYS A 1019 -3.77 43.40 2.03
C LYS A 1019 -4.34 44.80 2.18
#